data_AF-A0A9E2G8Q2-F1
#
_entry.id   AF-A0A9E2G8Q2-F1
#
_cell.length_a   1.000
_cell.length_b   1.000
_cell.length_c   1.000
_cell.angle_alpha   90.00
_cell.angle_beta   90.00
_cell.angle_gamma   90.00
#
_symmetry.space_group_name_H-M   'P 1'
#
loop_
_entity.id
_entity.type
_entity.pdbx_description
1 polymer ?
#
loop_
_entity_poly.entity_id
_entity_poly.type
_entity_poly.pdbx_seq_one_letter_code
_entity_poly.pdbx_strand_id
1 'polypeptide(L)'
;MKKVLFTVLVLLGVLTLSACATKRNQAPVITGADLNPVIQQGDAYNPLTGVTASDEEDGDLTADIVVSGFVADDVNFAGTYTITLTVTDSGDLTATATINLTVEGVTNVEPPVLSGVEPTQTYYIGSGDYDPKAGVTAIDPVDGNITGDIEVIGTYFLDTPGTYNLTIRVTNSGGIRASASVVLTVAVSAIPLTLGTDPIEITLWHAMGAANQALLQKYADNFQLLYPNVTVIIPAGVGNYDTLKTNMINAITAQDMPNLVQAYPDHVAEYLNGKAVLNLNPYINSELWGLNGDDSIDDIITSYLEENSQYDSVGTYYSLPFNKSTEVMIYNKTVFDELEIAEPQTWQDIIAAAPALKAYGDDLAEAQVRAANPLMNDVDLAPLIAAAQLLIVPAAYDSTGNAFITFTRQFGGAYTGIDYTNFSGQYLWNDNVQTTAAMQFLKDNSDVITLPEYWNQQYASTPFINQQTFVTIGSSAGVRYNVPATDPTTEQPIFQIGVGPVPYNSARPDDKAAIQQGTNISLMKTGTPQEQLASWLFLKYLINTENTTDWAMNTGYLPVRTSAYQSTIYQTFLNSPTANQLPVSMASNAAYTQSGYMFYDPAFIGSSRARVQVGLALERIMLGDGDIAAALLEAYTEANLGGS
;
A
#
# COMPACT_ATOMS: atom_id res chain seq x y z
N MET A 1 34.58 48.08 -62.81
CA MET A 1 35.16 46.83 -62.24
C MET A 1 34.24 46.34 -61.11
N LYS A 2 34.28 45.03 -60.79
CA LYS A 2 34.13 44.35 -59.47
C LYS A 2 33.40 45.10 -58.33
N LYS A 3 32.54 44.51 -57.47
CA LYS A 3 31.91 43.16 -57.26
C LYS A 3 30.78 43.44 -56.21
N VAL A 4 29.61 42.78 -56.16
CA VAL A 4 29.30 41.46 -55.52
C VAL A 4 29.95 41.30 -54.12
N LEU A 5 29.30 40.95 -53.00
CA LEU A 5 27.92 40.48 -52.68
C LEU A 5 27.27 41.59 -51.76
N PHE A 6 26.30 41.45 -50.85
CA PHE A 6 25.44 40.37 -50.32
C PHE A 6 24.09 41.00 -49.85
N THR A 7 22.98 40.25 -49.90
CA THR A 7 21.66 40.70 -49.40
C THR A 7 21.33 40.07 -48.05
N VAL A 8 20.85 40.87 -47.07
CA VAL A 8 20.02 40.38 -45.95
C VAL A 8 18.82 41.31 -45.83
N LEU A 9 17.62 40.80 -46.15
CA LEU A 9 16.37 41.52 -46.02
C LEU A 9 15.64 40.98 -44.78
N VAL A 10 15.33 41.84 -43.82
CA VAL A 10 14.52 41.47 -42.64
C VAL A 10 13.07 41.36 -43.09
N LEU A 11 12.58 40.13 -43.24
CA LEU A 11 11.17 39.85 -43.48
C LEU A 11 10.52 39.42 -42.17
N LEU A 12 9.65 40.27 -41.62
CA LEU A 12 8.93 39.99 -40.37
C LEU A 12 7.78 39.02 -40.64
N GLY A 13 8.09 37.73 -40.64
CA GLY A 13 7.11 36.66 -40.86
C GLY A 13 6.13 36.54 -39.70
N VAL A 14 4.88 36.95 -39.90
CA VAL A 14 3.79 36.66 -38.96
C VAL A 14 3.45 35.17 -39.07
N LEU A 15 4.10 34.35 -38.24
CA LEU A 15 3.69 32.98 -37.99
C LEU A 15 2.38 33.01 -37.19
N THR A 16 1.26 33.03 -37.91
CA THR A 16 0.02 32.47 -37.38
C THR A 16 0.24 30.97 -37.20
N LEU A 17 0.46 30.53 -35.96
CA LEU A 17 0.24 29.13 -35.64
C LEU A 17 -1.26 28.89 -35.84
N SER A 18 -1.61 28.31 -36.98
CA SER A 18 -2.82 27.49 -37.05
C SER A 18 -2.57 26.32 -36.11
N ALA A 19 -2.99 26.47 -34.86
CA ALA A 19 -3.15 25.33 -33.97
C ALA A 19 -4.12 24.39 -34.69
N CYS A 20 -3.60 23.25 -35.16
CA CYS A 20 -4.43 22.20 -35.69
C CYS A 20 -5.14 21.57 -34.50
N ALA A 21 -6.25 22.18 -34.09
CA ALA A 21 -7.21 21.56 -33.21
C ALA A 21 -7.81 20.39 -34.01
N THR A 22 -7.17 19.23 -33.91
CA THR A 22 -7.84 17.97 -34.23
C THR A 22 -9.14 17.98 -33.44
N LYS A 23 -10.27 17.89 -34.16
CA LYS A 23 -11.55 17.61 -33.52
C LYS A 23 -11.35 16.39 -32.61
N ARG A 24 -12.04 16.38 -31.47
CA ARG A 24 -12.25 15.10 -30.80
C ARG A 24 -13.17 14.28 -31.71
N ASN A 25 -12.81 13.02 -31.93
CA ASN A 25 -13.71 12.08 -32.57
C ASN A 25 -15.04 12.04 -31.80
N GLN A 26 -16.15 12.05 -32.51
CA GLN A 26 -17.50 11.95 -31.96
C GLN A 26 -18.05 10.55 -32.24
N ALA A 27 -19.00 10.09 -31.42
CA ALA A 27 -19.63 8.81 -31.69
C ALA A 27 -20.64 8.93 -32.85
N PRO A 28 -20.76 7.92 -33.73
CA PRO A 28 -21.68 7.93 -34.86
C PRO A 28 -23.16 8.07 -34.44
N VAL A 29 -24.02 8.38 -35.40
CA VAL A 29 -25.46 8.54 -35.17
C VAL A 29 -26.26 7.60 -36.07
N ILE A 30 -26.99 6.65 -35.46
CA ILE A 30 -27.98 5.82 -36.15
C ILE A 30 -29.32 6.57 -36.22
N THR A 31 -29.94 6.61 -37.40
CA THR A 31 -31.26 7.22 -37.60
C THR A 31 -32.18 6.33 -38.46
N GLY A 32 -33.49 6.62 -38.46
CA GLY A 32 -34.46 5.96 -39.35
C GLY A 32 -34.99 4.60 -38.89
N ALA A 33 -34.45 4.01 -37.83
CA ALA A 33 -34.95 2.76 -37.25
C ALA A 33 -36.37 2.92 -36.65
N ASP A 34 -37.30 2.05 -37.04
CA ASP A 34 -38.53 1.81 -36.28
C ASP A 34 -38.18 1.01 -35.03
N LEU A 35 -38.42 1.58 -33.86
CA LEU A 35 -38.00 1.01 -32.58
C LEU A 35 -39.01 0.02 -31.99
N ASN A 36 -40.26 -0.02 -32.47
CA ASN A 36 -41.29 -0.95 -31.95
C ASN A 36 -42.23 -1.47 -33.07
N PRO A 37 -41.70 -2.09 -34.14
CA PRO A 37 -42.51 -2.61 -35.23
C PRO A 37 -43.34 -3.82 -34.79
N VAL A 38 -44.53 -3.95 -35.37
CA VAL A 38 -45.44 -5.09 -35.16
C VAL A 38 -45.75 -5.72 -36.51
N ILE A 39 -45.53 -7.03 -36.63
CA ILE A 39 -45.79 -7.83 -37.84
C ILE A 39 -46.65 -9.06 -37.49
N GLN A 40 -47.31 -9.68 -38.47
CA GLN A 40 -47.95 -10.97 -38.27
C GLN A 40 -46.95 -12.12 -38.50
N GLN A 41 -47.18 -13.26 -37.86
CA GLN A 41 -46.37 -14.47 -38.02
C GLN A 41 -46.27 -14.91 -39.49
N GLY A 42 -45.06 -14.90 -40.03
CA GLY A 42 -44.73 -15.22 -41.43
C GLY A 42 -44.55 -14.00 -42.35
N ASP A 43 -44.79 -12.77 -41.88
CA ASP A 43 -44.51 -11.55 -42.65
C ASP A 43 -42.99 -11.33 -42.81
N ALA A 44 -42.55 -10.91 -43.99
CA ALA A 44 -41.13 -10.62 -44.23
C ALA A 44 -40.71 -9.29 -43.55
N TYR A 45 -39.71 -9.36 -42.66
CA TYR A 45 -39.16 -8.20 -41.95
C TYR A 45 -37.64 -8.09 -42.14
N ASN A 46 -37.14 -6.85 -42.19
CA ASN A 46 -35.71 -6.52 -42.26
C ASN A 46 -35.43 -5.32 -41.34
N PRO A 47 -34.61 -5.46 -40.27
CA PRO A 47 -34.34 -4.40 -39.30
C PRO A 47 -33.53 -3.21 -39.86
N LEU A 48 -32.91 -3.33 -41.04
CA LEU A 48 -32.22 -2.22 -41.70
C LEU A 48 -33.13 -1.41 -42.63
N THR A 49 -34.45 -1.66 -42.66
CA THR A 49 -35.39 -0.98 -43.55
C THR A 49 -35.54 0.49 -43.17
N GLY A 50 -34.91 1.39 -43.95
CA GLY A 50 -34.94 2.83 -43.73
C GLY A 50 -33.91 3.35 -42.73
N VAL A 51 -33.04 2.48 -42.20
CA VAL A 51 -31.96 2.85 -41.27
C VAL A 51 -30.79 3.47 -42.04
N THR A 52 -30.19 4.51 -41.47
CA THR A 52 -28.87 5.02 -41.85
C THR A 52 -27.98 5.23 -40.62
N ALA A 53 -26.67 5.21 -40.81
CA ALA A 53 -25.69 5.60 -39.80
C ALA A 53 -24.73 6.63 -40.40
N SER A 54 -24.43 7.69 -39.65
CA SER A 54 -23.49 8.71 -40.08
C SER A 54 -22.71 9.33 -38.93
N ASP A 55 -21.46 9.67 -39.17
CA ASP A 55 -20.58 10.42 -38.27
C ASP A 55 -20.12 11.76 -38.90
N GLU A 56 -19.69 12.72 -38.07
CA GLU A 56 -19.21 14.04 -38.53
C GLU A 56 -17.75 14.03 -39.04
N GLU A 57 -16.94 13.06 -38.60
CA GLU A 57 -15.54 12.88 -38.97
C GLU A 57 -15.39 11.84 -40.10
N ASP A 58 -16.06 10.68 -40.02
CA ASP A 58 -15.95 9.57 -40.97
C ASP A 58 -17.02 9.51 -42.09
N GLY A 59 -18.17 10.17 -41.92
CA GLY A 59 -19.20 10.28 -42.97
C GLY A 59 -20.31 9.22 -42.92
N ASP A 60 -20.60 8.53 -44.04
CA ASP A 60 -21.69 7.56 -44.13
C ASP A 60 -21.21 6.14 -43.77
N LEU A 61 -21.67 5.64 -42.61
CA LEU A 61 -21.34 4.34 -42.03
C LEU A 61 -22.53 3.37 -42.12
N THR A 62 -23.53 3.65 -42.96
CA THR A 62 -24.74 2.82 -43.11
C THR A 62 -24.44 1.38 -43.55
N ALA A 63 -23.34 1.16 -44.25
CA ALA A 63 -22.91 -0.18 -44.68
C ALA A 63 -22.32 -1.02 -43.53
N ASP A 64 -21.87 -0.37 -42.45
CA ASP A 64 -21.11 -0.96 -41.35
C ASP A 64 -21.99 -1.22 -40.11
N ILE A 65 -23.32 -1.06 -40.25
CA ILE A 65 -24.29 -1.38 -39.19
C ILE A 65 -24.39 -2.90 -39.00
N VAL A 66 -23.89 -3.38 -37.87
CA VAL A 66 -24.03 -4.76 -37.41
C VAL A 66 -25.40 -4.96 -36.78
N VAL A 67 -26.14 -5.96 -37.26
CA VAL A 67 -27.42 -6.41 -36.69
C VAL A 67 -27.18 -7.59 -35.75
N SER A 68 -27.72 -7.53 -34.54
CA SER A 68 -27.67 -8.61 -33.54
C SER A 68 -29.04 -8.82 -32.88
N GLY A 69 -29.29 -10.00 -32.29
CA GLY A 69 -30.56 -10.35 -31.62
C GLY A 69 -31.68 -10.88 -32.54
N PHE A 70 -31.49 -10.85 -33.87
CA PHE A 70 -32.48 -11.29 -34.87
C PHE A 70 -31.85 -12.21 -35.92
N VAL A 71 -32.57 -13.27 -36.29
CA VAL A 71 -32.31 -14.08 -37.49
C VAL A 71 -33.55 -14.06 -38.39
N ALA A 72 -33.37 -14.18 -39.72
CA ALA A 72 -34.46 -14.04 -40.68
C ALA A 72 -35.67 -14.99 -40.43
N ASP A 73 -35.42 -16.16 -39.83
CA ASP A 73 -36.47 -17.12 -39.48
C ASP A 73 -37.34 -16.69 -38.29
N ASP A 74 -36.95 -15.69 -37.49
CA ASP A 74 -37.70 -15.25 -36.30
C ASP A 74 -39.12 -14.77 -36.61
N VAL A 75 -39.36 -14.26 -37.81
CA VAL A 75 -40.70 -13.85 -38.27
C VAL A 75 -41.72 -15.00 -38.26
N ASN A 76 -41.26 -16.26 -38.27
CA ASN A 76 -42.12 -17.45 -38.29
C ASN A 76 -42.58 -17.89 -36.89
N PHE A 77 -42.14 -17.21 -35.82
CA PHE A 77 -42.40 -17.59 -34.43
C PHE A 77 -43.02 -16.40 -33.68
N ALA A 78 -44.07 -16.64 -32.90
CA ALA A 78 -44.74 -15.57 -32.16
C ALA A 78 -43.94 -15.17 -30.91
N GLY A 79 -43.79 -13.86 -30.67
CA GLY A 79 -43.01 -13.35 -29.53
C GLY A 79 -42.54 -11.91 -29.72
N THR A 80 -41.73 -11.43 -28.77
CA THR A 80 -41.04 -10.13 -28.84
C THR A 80 -39.54 -10.35 -28.93
N TYR A 81 -38.89 -9.68 -29.89
CA TYR A 81 -37.48 -9.84 -30.23
C TYR A 81 -36.76 -8.50 -30.05
N THR A 82 -35.77 -8.48 -29.15
CA THR A 82 -34.87 -7.34 -28.97
C THR A 82 -33.73 -7.42 -29.98
N ILE A 83 -33.76 -6.54 -30.97
CA ILE A 83 -32.77 -6.44 -32.03
C ILE A 83 -31.88 -5.24 -31.73
N THR A 84 -30.57 -5.44 -31.65
CA THR A 84 -29.61 -4.36 -31.43
C THR A 84 -28.83 -4.10 -32.71
N LEU A 85 -28.98 -2.87 -33.22
CA LEU A 85 -28.14 -2.30 -34.25
C LEU A 85 -26.92 -1.65 -33.57
N THR A 86 -25.73 -1.93 -34.08
CA THR A 86 -24.46 -1.33 -33.62
C THR A 86 -23.67 -0.83 -34.81
N VAL A 87 -23.06 0.35 -34.69
CA VAL A 87 -22.08 0.87 -35.65
C VAL A 87 -20.90 1.45 -34.91
N THR A 88 -19.70 1.26 -35.46
CA THR A 88 -18.42 1.74 -34.90
C THR A 88 -17.75 2.64 -35.94
N ASP A 89 -17.10 3.71 -35.50
CA ASP A 89 -16.29 4.58 -36.35
C ASP A 89 -14.80 4.15 -36.39
N SER A 90 -13.94 4.92 -37.05
CA SER A 90 -12.49 4.65 -37.12
C SER A 90 -11.71 5.04 -35.86
N GLY A 91 -12.37 5.64 -34.86
CA GLY A 91 -11.84 6.04 -33.56
C GLY A 91 -12.30 5.15 -32.39
N ASP A 92 -12.82 3.95 -32.69
CA ASP A 92 -13.36 2.95 -31.77
C ASP A 92 -14.57 3.42 -30.93
N LEU A 93 -15.25 4.52 -31.31
CA LEU A 93 -16.50 4.92 -30.65
C LEU A 93 -17.69 4.22 -31.30
N THR A 94 -18.65 3.83 -30.47
CA THR A 94 -19.81 3.04 -30.89
C THR A 94 -21.12 3.78 -30.65
N ALA A 95 -22.08 3.53 -31.53
CA ALA A 95 -23.47 3.92 -31.36
C ALA A 95 -24.39 2.70 -31.50
N THR A 96 -25.48 2.71 -30.74
CA THR A 96 -26.44 1.61 -30.70
C THR A 96 -27.88 2.10 -30.80
N ALA A 97 -28.73 1.28 -31.41
CA ALA A 97 -30.17 1.47 -31.44
C ALA A 97 -30.86 0.12 -31.21
N THR A 98 -31.86 0.09 -30.32
CA THR A 98 -32.59 -1.13 -29.95
C THR A 98 -34.00 -1.10 -30.52
N ILE A 99 -34.36 -2.13 -31.26
CA ILE A 99 -35.68 -2.37 -31.84
C ILE A 99 -36.36 -3.50 -31.08
N ASN A 100 -37.59 -3.30 -30.62
CA ASN A 100 -38.43 -4.33 -30.02
C ASN A 100 -39.47 -4.80 -31.04
N LEU A 101 -39.07 -5.73 -31.92
CA LEU A 101 -39.98 -6.33 -32.90
C LEU A 101 -40.99 -7.22 -32.18
N THR A 102 -42.29 -7.01 -32.43
CA THR A 102 -43.35 -7.92 -31.99
C THR A 102 -43.90 -8.70 -33.17
N VAL A 103 -43.84 -10.03 -33.09
CA VAL A 103 -44.43 -10.95 -34.06
C VAL A 103 -45.72 -11.51 -33.46
N GLU A 104 -46.86 -11.03 -33.96
CA GLU A 104 -48.18 -11.49 -33.51
C GLU A 104 -48.57 -12.81 -34.18
N GLY A 105 -48.97 -13.80 -33.37
CA GLY A 105 -49.44 -15.10 -33.84
C GLY A 105 -50.43 -15.74 -32.86
N VAL A 106 -51.33 -16.57 -33.36
CA VAL A 106 -52.41 -17.17 -32.56
C VAL A 106 -51.90 -18.39 -31.81
N THR A 107 -51.35 -18.19 -30.62
CA THR A 107 -50.85 -19.26 -29.75
C THR A 107 -51.46 -19.17 -28.34
N ASN A 108 -51.74 -20.33 -27.75
CA ASN A 108 -52.22 -20.48 -26.36
C ASN A 108 -51.17 -21.23 -25.51
N VAL A 109 -49.89 -21.04 -25.82
CA VAL A 109 -48.75 -21.72 -25.18
C VAL A 109 -47.92 -20.67 -24.45
N GLU A 110 -47.56 -20.95 -23.20
CA GLU A 110 -46.73 -20.07 -22.39
C GLU A 110 -45.25 -20.16 -22.86
N PRO A 111 -44.47 -19.06 -22.84
CA PRO A 111 -43.06 -19.12 -23.20
C PRO A 111 -42.22 -19.86 -22.16
N PRO A 112 -41.08 -20.47 -22.56
CA PRO A 112 -40.12 -21.01 -21.62
C PRO A 112 -39.42 -19.89 -20.84
N VAL A 113 -38.94 -20.20 -19.63
CA VAL A 113 -38.25 -19.26 -18.74
C VAL A 113 -36.76 -19.54 -18.75
N LEU A 114 -35.97 -18.57 -19.23
CA LEU A 114 -34.51 -18.54 -19.07
C LEU A 114 -34.14 -18.03 -17.67
N SER A 115 -33.06 -18.55 -17.08
CA SER A 115 -32.55 -18.12 -15.77
C SER A 115 -31.04 -18.34 -15.65
N GLY A 116 -30.33 -17.45 -14.95
CA GLY A 116 -28.87 -17.49 -14.83
C GLY A 116 -28.10 -16.86 -16.01
N VAL A 117 -28.75 -16.01 -16.81
CA VAL A 117 -28.09 -15.26 -17.89
C VAL A 117 -27.42 -14.01 -17.31
N GLU A 118 -26.09 -14.01 -17.26
CA GLU A 118 -25.31 -12.80 -16.93
C GLU A 118 -25.28 -11.85 -18.15
N PRO A 119 -25.87 -10.65 -18.07
CA PRO A 119 -26.09 -9.78 -19.24
C PRO A 119 -24.82 -9.07 -19.72
N THR A 120 -23.78 -9.02 -18.90
CA THR A 120 -22.46 -8.46 -19.20
C THR A 120 -21.39 -9.44 -18.76
N GLN A 121 -20.51 -9.86 -19.67
CA GLN A 121 -19.47 -10.85 -19.43
C GLN A 121 -18.14 -10.32 -19.94
N THR A 122 -17.04 -10.58 -19.22
CA THR A 122 -15.69 -10.21 -19.66
C THR A 122 -14.88 -11.48 -19.90
N TYR A 123 -14.20 -11.56 -21.03
CA TYR A 123 -13.24 -12.62 -21.32
C TYR A 123 -11.87 -12.02 -21.63
N TYR A 124 -10.83 -12.52 -20.97
CA TYR A 124 -9.46 -12.10 -21.22
C TYR A 124 -8.76 -13.03 -22.21
N ILE A 125 -8.12 -12.47 -23.23
CA ILE A 125 -7.49 -13.22 -24.32
C ILE A 125 -6.44 -14.19 -23.76
N GLY A 126 -6.75 -15.49 -23.83
CA GLY A 126 -5.92 -16.58 -23.29
C GLY A 126 -6.33 -17.09 -21.90
N SER A 127 -7.50 -16.73 -21.37
CA SER A 127 -7.97 -17.20 -20.05
C SER A 127 -8.47 -18.66 -20.05
N GLY A 128 -8.80 -19.23 -21.21
CA GLY A 128 -9.15 -20.65 -21.36
C GLY A 128 -10.36 -20.86 -22.26
N ASP A 129 -11.11 -21.92 -22.00
CA ASP A 129 -12.40 -22.15 -22.66
C ASP A 129 -13.46 -21.15 -22.15
N TYR A 130 -14.38 -20.75 -23.03
CA TYR A 130 -15.48 -19.84 -22.70
C TYR A 130 -16.79 -20.33 -23.35
N ASP A 131 -17.83 -20.46 -22.53
CA ASP A 131 -19.20 -20.77 -22.96
C ASP A 131 -20.16 -19.64 -22.50
N PRO A 132 -20.74 -18.85 -23.42
CA PRO A 132 -21.63 -17.74 -23.07
C PRO A 132 -22.96 -18.17 -22.42
N LYS A 133 -23.29 -19.47 -22.42
CA LYS A 133 -24.43 -20.03 -21.68
C LYS A 133 -24.03 -20.85 -20.44
N ALA A 134 -22.78 -20.73 -19.96
CA ALA A 134 -22.37 -21.33 -18.70
C ALA A 134 -23.28 -20.88 -17.55
N GLY A 135 -23.82 -21.84 -16.78
CA GLY A 135 -24.75 -21.57 -15.68
C GLY A 135 -26.20 -21.26 -16.08
N VAL A 136 -26.49 -21.02 -17.36
CA VAL A 136 -27.85 -20.73 -17.82
C VAL A 136 -28.72 -21.98 -17.80
N THR A 137 -29.98 -21.81 -17.40
CA THR A 137 -31.02 -22.85 -17.40
C THR A 137 -32.28 -22.38 -18.13
N ALA A 138 -33.04 -23.33 -18.67
CA ALA A 138 -34.32 -23.11 -19.32
C ALA A 138 -35.38 -24.09 -18.79
N ILE A 139 -36.49 -23.56 -18.27
CA ILE A 139 -37.62 -24.33 -17.75
C ILE A 139 -38.90 -23.90 -18.47
N ASP A 140 -39.62 -24.84 -19.05
CA ASP A 140 -40.90 -24.65 -19.73
C ASP A 140 -42.07 -25.26 -18.91
N PRO A 141 -43.25 -24.61 -18.83
CA PRO A 141 -44.41 -25.15 -18.09
C PRO A 141 -44.99 -26.47 -18.64
N VAL A 142 -44.71 -26.83 -19.89
CA VAL A 142 -45.23 -28.02 -20.60
C VAL A 142 -44.12 -29.05 -20.84
N ASP A 143 -42.98 -28.61 -21.37
CA ASP A 143 -41.85 -29.50 -21.73
C ASP A 143 -40.90 -29.80 -20.55
N GLY A 144 -40.95 -29.01 -19.48
CA GLY A 144 -40.10 -29.18 -18.31
C GLY A 144 -38.70 -28.58 -18.48
N ASN A 145 -37.64 -29.34 -18.20
CA ASN A 145 -36.27 -28.81 -18.30
C ASN A 145 -35.72 -28.98 -19.72
N ILE A 146 -35.68 -27.86 -20.46
CA ILE A 146 -35.17 -27.76 -21.84
C ILE A 146 -33.83 -27.01 -21.91
N THR A 147 -33.05 -27.03 -20.83
CA THR A 147 -31.70 -26.41 -20.75
C THR A 147 -30.73 -26.97 -21.81
N GLY A 148 -30.93 -28.21 -22.27
CA GLY A 148 -30.15 -28.80 -23.36
C GLY A 148 -30.37 -28.11 -24.70
N ASP A 149 -31.54 -27.51 -24.91
CA ASP A 149 -32.00 -26.92 -26.16
C ASP A 149 -31.71 -25.40 -26.24
N ILE A 150 -30.85 -24.89 -25.34
CA ILE A 150 -30.39 -23.49 -25.36
C ILE A 150 -29.38 -23.29 -26.49
N GLU A 151 -29.75 -22.41 -27.43
CA GLU A 151 -28.94 -21.93 -28.54
C GLU A 151 -28.22 -20.62 -28.17
N VAL A 152 -27.09 -20.36 -28.82
CA VAL A 152 -26.34 -19.10 -28.74
C VAL A 152 -26.31 -18.49 -30.13
N ILE A 153 -26.76 -17.25 -30.26
CA ILE A 153 -26.86 -16.51 -31.52
C ILE A 153 -25.96 -15.29 -31.45
N GLY A 154 -25.20 -15.05 -32.52
CA GLY A 154 -24.18 -14.00 -32.62
C GLY A 154 -22.79 -14.60 -32.88
N THR A 155 -21.84 -13.74 -33.24
CA THR A 155 -20.44 -14.12 -33.50
C THR A 155 -19.54 -13.40 -32.50
N TYR A 156 -18.58 -14.12 -31.94
CA TYR A 156 -17.56 -13.57 -31.04
C TYR A 156 -16.19 -14.18 -31.35
N PHE A 157 -15.12 -13.46 -31.00
CA PHE A 157 -13.74 -13.87 -31.24
C PHE A 157 -12.93 -13.75 -29.95
N LEU A 158 -12.42 -14.88 -29.43
CA LEU A 158 -11.68 -14.96 -28.17
C LEU A 158 -10.19 -14.60 -28.29
N ASP A 159 -9.75 -14.17 -29.47
CA ASP A 159 -8.39 -13.72 -29.79
C ASP A 159 -8.32 -12.23 -30.16
N THR A 160 -9.47 -11.56 -30.28
CA THR A 160 -9.60 -10.22 -30.85
C THR A 160 -10.32 -9.30 -29.85
N PRO A 161 -9.65 -8.23 -29.34
CA PRO A 161 -10.28 -7.28 -28.44
C PRO A 161 -11.50 -6.61 -29.06
N GLY A 162 -12.56 -6.42 -28.28
CA GLY A 162 -13.81 -5.84 -28.77
C GLY A 162 -14.99 -6.12 -27.87
N THR A 163 -16.19 -5.72 -28.30
CA THR A 163 -17.45 -6.05 -27.62
C THR A 163 -18.40 -6.76 -28.58
N TYR A 164 -18.93 -7.91 -28.18
CA TYR A 164 -19.74 -8.80 -28.99
C TYR A 164 -21.14 -8.93 -28.38
N ASN A 165 -22.17 -8.62 -29.16
CA ASN A 165 -23.57 -8.77 -28.77
C ASN A 165 -24.06 -10.18 -29.10
N LEU A 166 -24.27 -10.98 -28.06
CA LEU A 166 -24.78 -12.36 -28.13
C LEU A 166 -26.23 -12.41 -27.67
N THR A 167 -26.93 -13.48 -28.04
CA THR A 167 -28.30 -13.75 -27.63
C THR A 167 -28.45 -15.22 -27.26
N ILE A 168 -28.75 -15.46 -26.00
CA ILE A 168 -29.05 -16.78 -25.46
C ILE A 168 -30.54 -17.04 -25.72
N ARG A 169 -30.87 -18.14 -26.39
CA ARG A 169 -32.23 -18.42 -26.87
C ARG A 169 -32.64 -19.85 -26.55
N VAL A 170 -33.93 -20.07 -26.34
CA VAL A 170 -34.51 -21.42 -26.29
C VAL A 170 -35.90 -21.40 -26.95
N THR A 171 -36.27 -22.50 -27.62
CA THR A 171 -37.57 -22.67 -28.28
C THR A 171 -38.27 -23.89 -27.68
N ASN A 172 -39.52 -23.76 -27.23
CA ASN A 172 -40.30 -24.89 -26.72
C ASN A 172 -41.00 -25.69 -27.85
N SER A 173 -41.58 -26.84 -27.52
CA SER A 173 -42.26 -27.73 -28.48
C SER A 173 -43.49 -27.11 -29.14
N GLY A 174 -44.07 -26.07 -28.52
CA GLY A 174 -45.13 -25.23 -29.08
C GLY A 174 -44.65 -24.19 -30.07
N GLY A 175 -43.33 -24.04 -30.28
CA GLY A 175 -42.74 -23.02 -31.15
C GLY A 175 -42.65 -21.63 -30.55
N ILE A 176 -42.76 -21.49 -29.23
CA ILE A 176 -42.58 -20.21 -28.53
C ILE A 176 -41.11 -20.04 -28.16
N ARG A 177 -40.57 -18.84 -28.36
CA ARG A 177 -39.18 -18.49 -28.06
C ARG A 177 -39.07 -17.62 -26.82
N ALA A 178 -38.06 -17.91 -26.00
CA ALA A 178 -37.50 -16.95 -25.07
C ALA A 178 -36.08 -16.57 -25.52
N SER A 179 -35.66 -15.34 -25.24
CA SER A 179 -34.32 -14.86 -25.58
C SER A 179 -33.85 -13.82 -24.56
N ALA A 180 -32.55 -13.79 -24.32
CA ALA A 180 -31.88 -12.82 -23.45
C ALA A 180 -30.55 -12.39 -24.08
N SER A 181 -30.25 -11.09 -24.02
CA SER A 181 -29.01 -10.52 -24.56
C SER A 181 -27.83 -10.67 -23.59
N VAL A 182 -26.65 -10.91 -24.14
CA VAL A 182 -25.38 -10.95 -23.41
C VAL A 182 -24.37 -10.08 -24.14
N VAL A 183 -23.78 -9.12 -23.43
CA VAL A 183 -22.69 -8.26 -23.94
C VAL A 183 -21.37 -8.86 -23.47
N LEU A 184 -20.60 -9.45 -24.39
CA LEU A 184 -19.27 -10.00 -24.12
C LEU A 184 -18.20 -8.99 -24.49
N THR A 185 -17.46 -8.47 -23.50
CA THR A 185 -16.24 -7.69 -23.75
C THR A 185 -15.03 -8.63 -23.75
N VAL A 186 -14.32 -8.71 -24.87
CA VAL A 186 -13.04 -9.40 -24.99
C VAL A 186 -11.91 -8.38 -24.83
N ALA A 187 -10.98 -8.64 -23.91
CA ALA A 187 -9.90 -7.72 -23.56
C ALA A 187 -8.53 -8.41 -23.52
N VAL A 188 -7.47 -7.66 -23.81
CA VAL A 188 -6.10 -8.08 -23.45
C VAL A 188 -5.96 -7.96 -21.94
N SER A 189 -5.58 -9.03 -21.25
CA SER A 189 -5.25 -8.93 -19.82
C SER A 189 -4.00 -8.09 -19.62
N ALA A 190 -4.02 -7.18 -18.64
CA ALA A 190 -2.85 -6.40 -18.25
C ALA A 190 -1.75 -7.23 -17.57
N ILE A 191 -2.06 -8.48 -17.18
CA ILE A 191 -1.14 -9.43 -16.53
C ILE A 191 -1.27 -10.83 -17.19
N PRO A 192 -0.27 -11.71 -17.14
CA PRO A 192 -0.39 -13.05 -17.71
C PRO A 192 -1.47 -13.89 -17.01
N LEU A 193 -2.27 -14.60 -17.81
CA LEU A 193 -3.36 -15.46 -17.32
C LEU A 193 -2.85 -16.85 -16.90
N THR A 194 -1.61 -17.19 -17.23
CA THR A 194 -0.89 -18.38 -16.77
C THR A 194 0.53 -18.01 -16.39
N LEU A 195 1.05 -18.57 -15.30
CA LEU A 195 2.49 -18.62 -15.07
C LEU A 195 3.11 -19.63 -16.04
N GLY A 196 4.13 -19.21 -16.79
CA GLY A 196 4.83 -20.07 -17.75
C GLY A 196 5.63 -21.19 -17.07
N THR A 197 6.00 -22.23 -17.83
CA THR A 197 6.81 -23.37 -17.34
C THR A 197 8.31 -23.18 -17.52
N ASP A 198 8.74 -22.18 -18.29
CA ASP A 198 10.15 -21.87 -18.49
C ASP A 198 10.80 -21.34 -17.19
N PRO A 199 12.13 -21.45 -17.01
CA PRO A 199 12.81 -20.91 -15.85
C PRO A 199 12.64 -19.38 -15.75
N ILE A 200 12.22 -18.92 -14.58
CA ILE A 200 12.03 -17.51 -14.22
C ILE A 200 12.98 -17.20 -13.07
N GLU A 201 13.73 -16.09 -13.15
CA GLU A 201 14.56 -15.59 -12.06
C GLU A 201 14.09 -14.19 -11.65
N ILE A 202 13.86 -13.97 -10.35
CA ILE A 202 13.44 -12.68 -9.81
C ILE A 202 14.30 -12.28 -8.61
N THR A 203 14.70 -11.02 -8.52
CA THR A 203 15.56 -10.49 -7.44
C THR A 203 14.79 -9.53 -6.54
N LEU A 204 14.92 -9.70 -5.22
CA LEU A 204 14.43 -8.77 -4.20
C LEU A 204 15.61 -8.04 -3.51
N TRP A 205 15.76 -6.73 -3.71
CA TRP A 205 16.72 -5.94 -2.94
C TRP A 205 16.16 -5.49 -1.58
N HIS A 206 16.96 -5.65 -0.52
CA HIS A 206 16.56 -5.33 0.86
C HIS A 206 17.69 -4.70 1.68
N ALA A 207 17.32 -4.05 2.79
CA ALA A 207 18.27 -3.47 3.75
C ALA A 207 18.68 -4.44 4.86
N MET A 208 17.92 -5.54 5.03
CA MET A 208 18.03 -6.47 6.15
C MET A 208 19.43 -7.07 6.38
N GLY A 209 19.86 -7.10 7.64
CA GLY A 209 21.06 -7.83 8.08
C GLY A 209 20.88 -9.35 8.06
N ALA A 210 21.99 -10.08 8.18
CA ALA A 210 22.09 -11.51 7.87
C ALA A 210 21.03 -12.44 8.52
N ALA A 211 20.59 -12.17 9.76
CA ALA A 211 19.56 -12.98 10.41
C ALA A 211 18.19 -12.86 9.73
N ASN A 212 17.81 -11.64 9.33
CA ASN A 212 16.55 -11.37 8.63
C ASN A 212 16.66 -11.72 7.14
N GLN A 213 17.86 -11.62 6.54
CA GLN A 213 18.14 -12.18 5.21
C GLN A 213 17.92 -13.70 5.17
N ALA A 214 18.35 -14.44 6.21
CA ALA A 214 18.13 -15.89 6.27
C ALA A 214 16.64 -16.27 6.35
N LEU A 215 15.80 -15.43 6.97
CA LEU A 215 14.34 -15.58 6.94
C LEU A 215 13.76 -15.28 5.55
N LEU A 216 14.23 -14.23 4.87
CA LEU A 216 13.84 -13.96 3.48
C LEU A 216 14.24 -15.10 2.54
N GLN A 217 15.42 -15.69 2.71
CA GLN A 217 15.86 -16.87 1.94
C GLN A 217 14.98 -18.08 2.23
N LYS A 218 14.62 -18.35 3.50
CA LYS A 218 13.64 -19.40 3.86
C LYS A 218 12.31 -19.22 3.10
N TYR A 219 11.81 -18.00 2.95
CA TYR A 219 10.58 -17.75 2.20
C TYR A 219 10.77 -17.92 0.69
N ALA A 220 11.92 -17.49 0.14
CA ALA A 220 12.31 -17.75 -1.25
C ALA A 220 12.39 -19.25 -1.57
N ASP A 221 13.07 -20.03 -0.72
CA ASP A 221 13.22 -21.48 -0.84
C ASP A 221 11.87 -22.18 -0.79
N ASN A 222 11.02 -21.83 0.18
CA ASN A 222 9.67 -22.38 0.30
C ASN A 222 8.76 -21.99 -0.88
N PHE A 223 8.89 -20.77 -1.41
CA PHE A 223 8.15 -20.33 -2.60
C PHE A 223 8.56 -21.12 -3.85
N GLN A 224 9.84 -21.44 -4.01
CA GLN A 224 10.31 -22.31 -5.08
C GLN A 224 9.77 -23.76 -4.98
N LEU A 225 9.41 -24.24 -3.78
CA LEU A 225 8.70 -25.53 -3.63
C LEU A 225 7.26 -25.48 -4.17
N LEU A 226 6.62 -24.30 -4.15
CA LEU A 226 5.28 -24.06 -4.72
C LEU A 226 5.34 -23.78 -6.23
N TYR A 227 6.39 -23.10 -6.68
CA TYR A 227 6.61 -22.72 -8.08
C TYR A 227 8.00 -23.19 -8.57
N PRO A 228 8.17 -24.48 -8.93
CA PRO A 228 9.50 -25.09 -9.16
C PRO A 228 10.33 -24.50 -10.32
N ASN A 229 9.72 -23.72 -11.21
CA ASN A 229 10.41 -23.01 -12.27
C ASN A 229 10.81 -21.56 -11.91
N VAL A 230 10.34 -21.03 -10.78
CA VAL A 230 10.72 -19.69 -10.30
C VAL A 230 11.88 -19.82 -9.30
N THR A 231 12.93 -19.04 -9.51
CA THR A 231 14.04 -18.85 -8.56
C THR A 231 13.99 -17.42 -8.01
N VAL A 232 14.06 -17.27 -6.69
CA VAL A 232 14.04 -15.96 -6.03
C VAL A 232 15.40 -15.67 -5.41
N ILE A 233 16.07 -14.63 -5.91
CA ILE A 233 17.40 -14.22 -5.50
C ILE A 233 17.31 -13.21 -4.34
N ILE A 234 17.82 -13.59 -3.18
CA ILE A 234 17.92 -12.78 -1.96
C ILE A 234 19.39 -12.40 -1.71
N PRO A 235 19.91 -11.32 -2.35
CA PRO A 235 21.30 -10.89 -2.21
C PRO A 235 21.63 -10.42 -0.78
N ALA A 236 22.93 -10.26 -0.49
CA ALA A 236 23.37 -9.67 0.78
C ALA A 236 22.78 -8.27 0.97
N GLY A 237 22.09 -8.04 2.09
CA GLY A 237 21.41 -6.78 2.37
C GLY A 237 22.39 -5.63 2.64
N VAL A 238 22.00 -4.42 2.24
CA VAL A 238 22.87 -3.23 2.27
C VAL A 238 22.91 -2.50 3.64
N GLY A 239 22.40 -3.14 4.70
CA GLY A 239 22.53 -2.74 6.10
C GLY A 239 21.63 -1.59 6.57
N ASN A 240 21.23 -0.66 5.70
CA ASN A 240 20.32 0.43 6.03
C ASN A 240 19.47 0.87 4.83
N TYR A 241 18.33 1.50 5.12
CA TYR A 241 17.32 1.84 4.13
C TYR A 241 17.72 3.01 3.22
N ASP A 242 18.45 4.02 3.72
CA ASP A 242 18.90 5.15 2.89
C ASP A 242 19.95 4.71 1.85
N THR A 243 20.85 3.79 2.21
CA THR A 243 21.80 3.18 1.27
C THR A 243 21.07 2.36 0.21
N LEU A 244 20.01 1.63 0.60
CA LEU A 244 19.14 0.94 -0.36
C LEU A 244 18.46 1.93 -1.30
N LYS A 245 17.98 3.07 -0.79
CA LYS A 245 17.39 4.15 -1.59
C LYS A 245 18.39 4.71 -2.61
N THR A 246 19.59 5.07 -2.16
CA THR A 246 20.66 5.59 -3.03
C THR A 246 21.02 4.58 -4.12
N ASN A 247 21.16 3.30 -3.79
CA ASN A 247 21.42 2.24 -4.77
C ASN A 247 20.26 2.10 -5.76
N MET A 248 19.01 2.16 -5.30
CA MET A 248 17.83 2.07 -6.16
C MET A 248 17.68 3.28 -7.10
N ILE A 249 17.98 4.50 -6.66
CA ILE A 249 18.00 5.69 -7.53
C ILE A 249 19.05 5.54 -8.64
N ASN A 250 20.23 5.03 -8.30
CA ASN A 250 21.29 4.73 -9.27
C ASN A 250 20.87 3.64 -10.25
N ALA A 251 20.23 2.57 -9.78
CA ALA A 251 19.67 1.49 -10.58
C ALA A 251 18.58 1.97 -11.55
N ILE A 252 17.65 2.82 -11.09
CA ILE A 252 16.64 3.48 -11.93
C ILE A 252 17.31 4.32 -13.02
N THR A 253 18.33 5.10 -12.65
CA THR A 253 19.09 5.94 -13.59
C THR A 253 19.84 5.10 -14.64
N ALA A 254 20.35 3.92 -14.25
CA ALA A 254 21.02 2.97 -15.14
C ALA A 254 20.05 2.08 -15.96
N GLN A 255 18.77 2.05 -15.61
CA GLN A 255 17.77 1.07 -16.08
C GLN A 255 18.14 -0.39 -15.75
N ASP A 256 18.89 -0.59 -14.67
CA ASP A 256 19.41 -1.88 -14.20
C ASP A 256 18.82 -2.18 -12.81
N MET A 257 17.53 -2.59 -12.80
CA MET A 257 16.68 -2.63 -11.60
C MET A 257 16.36 -4.08 -11.17
N PRO A 258 16.31 -4.38 -9.87
CA PRO A 258 15.72 -5.62 -9.37
C PRO A 258 14.21 -5.68 -9.66
N ASN A 259 13.63 -6.88 -9.67
CA ASN A 259 12.19 -7.06 -9.89
C ASN A 259 11.36 -6.57 -8.69
N LEU A 260 11.89 -6.73 -7.46
CA LEU A 260 11.29 -6.21 -6.22
C LEU A 260 12.31 -5.39 -5.42
N VAL A 261 11.82 -4.38 -4.67
CA VAL A 261 12.64 -3.61 -3.73
C VAL A 261 11.87 -3.28 -2.44
N GLN A 262 12.58 -3.37 -1.31
CA GLN A 262 12.12 -2.88 -0.03
C GLN A 262 12.25 -1.36 0.08
N ALA A 263 11.17 -0.65 0.44
CA ALA A 263 11.09 0.81 0.36
C ALA A 263 10.31 1.41 1.54
N TYR A 264 10.71 2.58 2.05
CA TYR A 264 9.79 3.43 2.80
C TYR A 264 8.86 4.18 1.84
N PRO A 265 7.69 4.68 2.28
CA PRO A 265 6.73 5.37 1.42
C PRO A 265 7.31 6.55 0.61
N ASP A 266 8.20 7.35 1.21
CA ASP A 266 8.86 8.45 0.52
C ASP A 266 9.94 7.98 -0.47
N HIS A 267 10.54 6.80 -0.24
CA HIS A 267 11.38 6.14 -1.24
C HIS A 267 10.54 5.72 -2.46
N VAL A 268 9.33 5.20 -2.25
CA VAL A 268 8.40 4.87 -3.34
C VAL A 268 8.03 6.14 -4.14
N ALA A 269 7.78 7.26 -3.46
CA ALA A 269 7.56 8.55 -4.10
C ALA A 269 8.76 9.01 -4.96
N GLU A 270 10.01 8.85 -4.48
CA GLU A 270 11.22 9.10 -5.26
C GLU A 270 11.34 8.18 -6.49
N TYR A 271 11.01 6.88 -6.35
CA TYR A 271 11.06 5.92 -7.46
C TYR A 271 9.95 6.17 -8.51
N LEU A 272 8.79 6.70 -8.09
CA LEU A 272 7.69 7.09 -8.97
C LEU A 272 8.03 8.27 -9.86
N ASN A 273 8.85 9.22 -9.41
CA ASN A 273 9.40 10.29 -10.24
C ASN A 273 10.26 9.73 -11.40
N GLY A 274 11.05 8.70 -11.11
CA GLY A 274 11.76 7.89 -12.11
C GLY A 274 10.85 7.00 -12.97
N LYS A 275 9.52 7.05 -12.78
CA LYS A 275 8.48 6.21 -13.40
C LYS A 275 8.67 4.70 -13.19
N ALA A 276 9.52 4.32 -12.25
CA ALA A 276 10.10 2.98 -12.17
C ALA A 276 9.21 1.93 -11.50
N VAL A 277 8.24 2.34 -10.67
CA VAL A 277 7.42 1.42 -9.85
C VAL A 277 6.20 0.91 -10.63
N LEU A 278 5.89 -0.38 -10.54
CA LEU A 278 4.77 -1.03 -11.23
C LEU A 278 3.43 -0.69 -10.56
N ASN A 279 2.37 -0.50 -11.36
CA ASN A 279 1.00 -0.38 -10.84
C ASN A 279 0.50 -1.77 -10.42
N LEU A 280 0.15 -1.95 -9.16
CA LEU A 280 -0.30 -3.24 -8.61
C LEU A 280 -1.81 -3.47 -8.77
N ASN A 281 -2.64 -2.46 -9.06
CA ASN A 281 -4.10 -2.60 -9.13
C ASN A 281 -4.55 -3.73 -10.10
N PRO A 282 -3.97 -3.92 -11.31
CA PRO A 282 -4.34 -5.04 -12.19
C PRO A 282 -4.00 -6.42 -11.63
N TYR A 283 -3.00 -6.51 -10.75
CA TYR A 283 -2.61 -7.75 -10.08
C TYR A 283 -3.49 -8.01 -8.86
N ILE A 284 -3.68 -6.99 -8.01
CA ILE A 284 -4.54 -6.99 -6.82
C ILE A 284 -5.97 -7.38 -7.18
N ASN A 285 -6.54 -6.77 -8.22
CA ASN A 285 -7.93 -6.94 -8.63
C ASN A 285 -8.14 -8.12 -9.62
N SER A 286 -7.12 -8.94 -9.87
CA SER A 286 -7.25 -10.10 -10.76
C SER A 286 -8.12 -11.18 -10.09
N GLU A 287 -9.15 -11.69 -10.76
CA GLU A 287 -9.95 -12.80 -10.24
C GLU A 287 -9.11 -14.05 -9.96
N LEU A 288 -8.12 -14.31 -10.83
CA LEU A 288 -7.26 -15.51 -10.78
C LEU A 288 -6.03 -15.36 -9.86
N TRP A 289 -5.37 -14.20 -9.87
CA TRP A 289 -4.11 -13.98 -9.16
C TRP A 289 -4.19 -12.98 -8.00
N GLY A 290 -5.33 -12.31 -7.83
CA GLY A 290 -5.53 -11.18 -6.92
C GLY A 290 -5.71 -11.53 -5.45
N LEU A 291 -5.93 -10.51 -4.64
CA LEU A 291 -6.10 -10.62 -3.20
C LEU A 291 -7.60 -10.81 -2.89
N ASN A 292 -8.06 -12.05 -3.07
CA ASN A 292 -9.48 -12.44 -3.05
C ASN A 292 -9.73 -13.54 -1.99
N GLY A 293 -10.98 -13.64 -1.51
CA GLY A 293 -11.40 -14.74 -0.62
C GLY A 293 -10.62 -14.77 0.70
N ASP A 294 -10.11 -15.94 1.09
CA ASP A 294 -9.32 -16.13 2.33
C ASP A 294 -7.99 -15.32 2.34
N ASP A 295 -7.54 -14.86 1.18
CA ASP A 295 -6.33 -14.02 0.99
C ASP A 295 -6.70 -12.56 0.65
N SER A 296 -7.92 -12.13 1.00
CA SER A 296 -8.47 -10.79 0.66
C SER A 296 -7.53 -9.64 0.98
N ILE A 297 -7.59 -8.58 0.17
CA ILE A 297 -6.96 -7.29 0.47
C ILE A 297 -7.51 -6.67 1.77
N ASP A 298 -8.78 -6.90 2.10
CA ASP A 298 -9.45 -6.35 3.29
C ASP A 298 -8.91 -6.91 4.61
N ASP A 299 -8.19 -8.03 4.56
CA ASP A 299 -7.50 -8.62 5.71
C ASP A 299 -6.13 -7.94 5.97
N ILE A 300 -5.58 -7.21 5.00
CA ILE A 300 -4.42 -6.33 5.25
C ILE A 300 -4.89 -5.15 6.12
N ILE A 301 -4.11 -4.81 7.16
CA ILE A 301 -4.46 -3.75 8.10
C ILE A 301 -4.63 -2.41 7.36
N THR A 302 -5.78 -1.77 7.54
CA THR A 302 -6.23 -0.62 6.74
C THR A 302 -5.21 0.52 6.71
N SER A 303 -4.70 0.95 7.87
CA SER A 303 -3.68 2.02 7.95
C SER A 303 -2.32 1.62 7.37
N TYR A 304 -2.04 0.31 7.22
CA TYR A 304 -0.86 -0.19 6.52
C TYR A 304 -1.10 -0.20 5.01
N LEU A 305 -2.33 -0.45 4.57
CA LEU A 305 -2.73 -0.51 3.16
C LEU A 305 -2.87 0.88 2.53
N GLU A 306 -3.56 1.83 3.17
CA GLU A 306 -3.82 3.19 2.66
C GLU A 306 -2.52 3.98 2.35
N GLU A 307 -1.49 3.73 3.16
CA GLU A 307 -0.13 4.25 3.00
C GLU A 307 0.55 3.79 1.67
N ASN A 308 0.05 2.74 1.04
CA ASN A 308 0.57 2.19 -0.22
C ASN A 308 -0.13 2.74 -1.47
N SER A 309 -1.25 3.46 -1.33
CA SER A 309 -2.07 4.03 -2.42
C SER A 309 -2.06 5.58 -2.48
N GLN A 310 -1.41 6.26 -1.54
CA GLN A 310 -1.49 7.71 -1.30
C GLN A 310 -0.93 8.64 -2.41
N TYR A 311 -0.38 8.11 -3.48
CA TYR A 311 0.51 8.84 -4.41
C TYR A 311 -0.20 9.50 -5.60
N ASP A 312 -1.47 9.17 -5.86
CA ASP A 312 -2.28 9.78 -6.92
C ASP A 312 -3.77 9.87 -6.53
N SER A 313 -4.58 10.47 -7.40
CA SER A 313 -6.03 10.64 -7.20
C SER A 313 -6.88 9.43 -7.59
N VAL A 314 -6.25 8.35 -8.07
CA VAL A 314 -6.90 7.08 -8.42
C VAL A 314 -6.82 6.09 -7.25
N GLY A 315 -5.88 6.30 -6.32
CA GLY A 315 -5.56 5.35 -5.25
C GLY A 315 -4.71 4.19 -5.78
N THR A 316 -3.77 4.45 -6.70
CA THR A 316 -2.93 3.39 -7.27
C THR A 316 -1.99 2.80 -6.23
N TYR A 317 -2.11 1.51 -5.97
CA TYR A 317 -1.16 0.76 -5.15
C TYR A 317 0.17 0.59 -5.90
N TYR A 318 1.25 1.12 -5.32
CA TYR A 318 2.61 1.03 -5.85
C TYR A 318 3.55 0.18 -4.98
N SER A 319 3.04 -0.32 -3.85
CA SER A 319 3.70 -1.30 -2.99
C SER A 319 2.64 -2.05 -2.18
N LEU A 320 3.04 -3.05 -1.39
CA LEU A 320 2.23 -3.59 -0.29
C LEU A 320 3.04 -3.63 1.01
N PRO A 321 2.41 -3.51 2.20
CA PRO A 321 3.11 -3.45 3.47
C PRO A 321 3.79 -4.78 3.82
N PHE A 322 4.98 -4.73 4.42
CA PHE A 322 5.75 -5.94 4.76
C PHE A 322 6.47 -5.85 6.12
N ASN A 323 7.14 -4.73 6.38
CA ASN A 323 8.02 -4.55 7.53
C ASN A 323 7.51 -3.45 8.46
N LYS A 324 6.29 -3.58 8.96
CA LYS A 324 5.66 -2.56 9.81
C LYS A 324 6.06 -2.66 11.28
N SER A 325 6.19 -1.52 11.93
CA SER A 325 6.51 -1.39 13.34
C SER A 325 5.88 -0.12 13.91
N THR A 326 5.90 0.01 15.23
CA THR A 326 5.51 1.22 15.94
C THR A 326 6.55 1.50 17.03
N GLU A 327 6.44 2.62 17.72
CA GLU A 327 7.26 2.90 18.90
C GLU A 327 6.54 2.38 20.15
N VAL A 328 7.28 1.94 21.16
CA VAL A 328 6.76 1.41 22.43
C VAL A 328 7.61 1.92 23.58
N MET A 329 7.01 2.04 24.77
CA MET A 329 7.76 2.32 25.99
C MET A 329 8.41 1.05 26.49
N ILE A 330 9.72 1.08 26.73
CA ILE A 330 10.48 0.04 27.41
C ILE A 330 11.01 0.63 28.72
N TYR A 331 10.81 -0.06 29.84
CA TYR A 331 11.21 0.44 31.16
C TYR A 331 11.93 -0.62 31.99
N ASN A 332 12.78 -0.17 32.93
CA ASN A 332 13.49 -1.05 33.86
C ASN A 332 12.52 -1.50 34.95
N LYS A 333 11.82 -2.61 34.71
CA LYS A 333 10.77 -3.13 35.59
C LYS A 333 11.29 -3.44 36.98
N THR A 334 12.54 -3.92 37.12
CA THR A 334 13.12 -4.18 38.45
C THR A 334 13.19 -2.92 39.31
N VAL A 335 13.61 -1.79 38.73
CA VAL A 335 13.67 -0.50 39.45
C VAL A 335 12.28 0.06 39.73
N PHE A 336 11.34 -0.10 38.79
CA PHE A 336 9.95 0.30 39.01
C PHE A 336 9.26 -0.52 40.12
N ASP A 337 9.47 -1.84 40.15
CA ASP A 337 8.98 -2.73 41.20
C ASP A 337 9.60 -2.39 42.58
N GLU A 338 10.91 -2.10 42.64
CA GLU A 338 11.62 -1.77 43.89
C GLU A 338 11.19 -0.41 44.48
N LEU A 339 10.90 0.57 43.62
CA LEU A 339 10.45 1.90 44.02
C LEU A 339 8.92 2.02 44.17
N GLU A 340 8.18 0.91 44.05
CA GLU A 340 6.71 0.84 44.05
C GLU A 340 6.02 1.75 42.98
N ILE A 341 6.70 1.98 41.85
CA ILE A 341 6.23 2.84 40.75
C ILE A 341 5.42 2.00 39.74
N ALA A 342 4.19 2.44 39.45
CA ALA A 342 3.34 1.81 38.43
C ALA A 342 3.84 2.09 36.99
N GLU A 343 3.45 1.23 36.04
CA GLU A 343 3.76 1.42 34.62
C GLU A 343 3.23 2.77 34.09
N PRO A 344 4.11 3.70 33.64
CA PRO A 344 3.69 5.03 33.19
C PRO A 344 2.73 4.95 32.00
N GLN A 345 1.61 5.67 32.07
CA GLN A 345 0.68 5.77 30.94
C GLN A 345 0.82 7.13 30.23
N THR A 346 1.41 8.12 30.91
CA THR A 346 1.54 9.49 30.44
C THR A 346 2.94 10.06 30.71
N TRP A 347 3.32 11.08 29.95
CA TRP A 347 4.57 11.81 30.21
C TRP A 347 4.61 12.42 31.60
N GLN A 348 3.46 12.82 32.14
CA GLN A 348 3.35 13.37 33.48
C GLN A 348 3.54 12.30 34.57
N ASP A 349 3.26 11.02 34.32
CA ASP A 349 3.63 9.92 35.23
C ASP A 349 5.16 9.75 35.27
N ILE A 350 5.83 9.84 34.11
CA ILE A 350 7.30 9.80 34.02
C ILE A 350 7.91 11.00 34.77
N ILE A 351 7.37 12.21 34.59
CA ILE A 351 7.82 13.42 35.31
C ILE A 351 7.57 13.30 36.82
N ALA A 352 6.49 12.67 37.25
CA ALA A 352 6.24 12.41 38.68
C ALA A 352 7.20 11.36 39.28
N ALA A 353 7.57 10.34 38.50
CA ALA A 353 8.55 9.32 38.89
C ALA A 353 10.01 9.81 38.85
N ALA A 354 10.30 10.83 38.02
CA ALA A 354 11.64 11.33 37.71
C ALA A 354 12.57 11.55 38.92
N PRO A 355 12.13 12.16 40.05
CA PRO A 355 13.02 12.38 41.20
C PRO A 355 13.48 11.09 41.88
N ALA A 356 12.61 10.06 41.92
CA ALA A 356 12.94 8.76 42.52
C ALA A 356 13.87 7.96 41.61
N LEU A 357 13.60 7.95 40.30
CA LEU A 357 14.45 7.31 39.29
C LEU A 357 15.85 7.96 39.23
N LYS A 358 15.93 9.30 39.32
CA LYS A 358 17.21 10.03 39.37
C LYS A 358 18.02 9.68 40.62
N ALA A 359 17.38 9.65 41.80
CA ALA A 359 18.05 9.30 43.06
C ALA A 359 18.58 7.86 43.05
N TYR A 360 17.77 6.89 42.61
CA TYR A 360 18.19 5.50 42.46
C TYR A 360 19.38 5.35 41.50
N GLY A 361 19.32 6.04 40.34
CA GLY A 361 20.42 6.03 39.37
C GLY A 361 21.68 6.71 39.90
N ASP A 362 21.57 7.74 40.75
CA ASP A 362 22.72 8.42 41.33
C ASP A 362 23.44 7.58 42.40
N ASP A 363 22.69 6.84 43.22
CA ASP A 363 23.23 5.86 44.17
C ASP A 363 23.89 4.68 43.41
N LEU A 364 23.25 4.20 42.33
CA LEU A 364 23.79 3.15 41.46
C LEU A 364 25.08 3.61 40.75
N ALA A 365 25.13 4.84 40.25
CA ALA A 365 26.31 5.43 39.62
C ALA A 365 27.48 5.56 40.61
N GLU A 366 27.21 6.02 41.83
CA GLU A 366 28.23 6.05 42.89
C GLU A 366 28.74 4.65 43.22
N ALA A 367 27.85 3.66 43.38
CA ALA A 367 28.21 2.27 43.65
C ALA A 367 29.08 1.67 42.54
N GLN A 368 28.73 1.90 41.26
CA GLN A 368 29.53 1.45 40.11
C GLN A 368 30.92 2.10 40.08
N VAL A 369 31.01 3.43 40.27
CA VAL A 369 32.30 4.15 40.28
C VAL A 369 33.19 3.66 41.41
N ARG A 370 32.64 3.42 42.61
CA ARG A 370 33.38 2.87 43.76
C ARG A 370 33.84 1.43 43.50
N ALA A 371 32.99 0.58 42.94
CA ALA A 371 33.31 -0.81 42.62
C ALA A 371 34.41 -0.92 41.54
N ALA A 372 34.42 -0.02 40.56
CA ALA A 372 35.46 0.06 39.53
C ALA A 372 36.81 0.60 40.06
N ASN A 373 36.80 1.38 41.14
CA ASN A 373 37.98 2.09 41.66
C ASN A 373 38.28 1.79 43.15
N PRO A 374 38.40 0.51 43.57
CA PRO A 374 38.41 0.09 44.98
C PRO A 374 39.68 0.48 45.79
N LEU A 375 40.62 1.21 45.16
CA LEU A 375 41.86 1.69 45.79
C LEU A 375 41.93 3.23 45.86
N MET A 376 40.94 3.94 45.34
CA MET A 376 40.85 5.40 45.43
C MET A 376 40.16 5.82 46.74
N ASN A 377 40.49 7.01 47.23
CA ASN A 377 39.84 7.61 48.40
C ASN A 377 38.69 8.54 47.97
N ASP A 378 37.83 8.94 48.91
CA ASP A 378 36.63 9.74 48.61
C ASP A 378 36.89 11.08 47.91
N VAL A 379 38.06 11.71 48.12
CA VAL A 379 38.40 12.99 47.48
C VAL A 379 38.70 12.80 45.99
N ASP A 380 39.40 11.73 45.63
CA ASP A 380 39.70 11.40 44.24
C ASP A 380 38.51 10.71 43.53
N LEU A 381 37.62 10.05 44.29
CA LEU A 381 36.38 9.45 43.78
C LEU A 381 35.28 10.49 43.49
N ALA A 382 35.13 11.53 44.32
CA ALA A 382 34.09 12.55 44.19
C ALA A 382 33.91 13.13 42.76
N PRO A 383 34.96 13.53 42.01
CA PRO A 383 34.78 14.01 40.64
C PRO A 383 34.35 12.92 39.65
N LEU A 384 34.69 11.64 39.88
CA LEU A 384 34.25 10.52 39.06
C LEU A 384 32.79 10.15 39.34
N ILE A 385 32.39 10.18 40.61
CA ILE A 385 31.01 9.97 41.05
C ILE A 385 30.10 11.05 40.45
N ALA A 386 30.47 12.33 40.60
CA ALA A 386 29.73 13.44 40.02
C ALA A 386 29.64 13.35 38.48
N ALA A 387 30.71 12.92 37.80
CA ALA A 387 30.70 12.72 36.35
C ALA A 387 29.77 11.57 35.92
N ALA A 388 29.63 10.50 36.71
CA ALA A 388 28.70 9.40 36.44
C ALA A 388 27.24 9.79 36.75
N GLN A 389 27.00 10.48 37.87
CA GLN A 389 25.68 10.99 38.28
C GLN A 389 25.11 12.05 37.32
N LEU A 390 25.97 12.78 36.60
CA LEU A 390 25.54 13.64 35.50
C LEU A 390 24.97 12.86 34.31
N LEU A 391 25.40 11.61 34.08
CA LEU A 391 24.91 10.79 32.97
C LEU A 391 23.57 10.09 33.27
N ILE A 392 22.96 10.33 34.44
CA ILE A 392 21.67 9.73 34.81
C ILE A 392 20.54 10.67 34.39
N VAL A 393 19.71 10.24 33.43
CA VAL A 393 18.48 10.96 33.01
C VAL A 393 17.31 9.97 33.03
N PRO A 394 16.19 10.22 33.75
CA PRO A 394 15.15 9.23 33.99
C PRO A 394 14.55 8.55 32.75
N ALA A 395 14.37 9.28 31.65
CA ALA A 395 13.78 8.80 30.41
C ALA A 395 14.51 9.31 29.15
N ALA A 396 14.40 8.55 28.06
CA ALA A 396 14.93 8.92 26.75
C ALA A 396 13.96 8.58 25.59
N TYR A 397 14.12 9.24 24.44
CA TYR A 397 13.41 8.92 23.21
C TYR A 397 14.42 8.56 22.10
N ASP A 398 14.34 7.35 21.56
CA ASP A 398 15.37 6.70 20.73
C ASP A 398 15.63 7.37 19.37
N SER A 399 14.67 8.13 18.83
CA SER A 399 14.85 8.83 17.56
C SER A 399 14.27 10.24 17.57
N THR A 400 15.15 11.23 17.46
CA THR A 400 14.84 12.68 17.46
C THR A 400 13.70 13.06 16.50
N GLY A 401 13.76 12.58 15.26
CA GLY A 401 12.73 12.84 14.25
C GLY A 401 11.36 12.25 14.60
N ASN A 402 11.31 11.05 15.20
CA ASN A 402 10.02 10.47 15.62
C ASN A 402 9.49 11.12 16.90
N ALA A 403 10.37 11.45 17.86
CA ALA A 403 10.02 12.21 19.05
C ALA A 403 9.33 13.52 18.65
N PHE A 404 9.91 14.27 17.71
CA PHE A 404 9.31 15.50 17.18
C PHE A 404 7.90 15.26 16.64
N ILE A 405 7.71 14.25 15.80
CA ILE A 405 6.43 13.97 15.13
C ILE A 405 5.38 13.50 16.14
N THR A 406 5.71 12.54 17.00
CA THR A 406 4.81 11.98 18.01
C THR A 406 4.39 13.05 19.02
N PHE A 407 5.32 13.85 19.58
CA PHE A 407 4.96 14.95 20.47
C PHE A 407 4.16 16.05 19.76
N THR A 408 4.48 16.37 18.50
CA THR A 408 3.68 17.29 17.69
C THR A 408 2.23 16.81 17.58
N ARG A 409 2.00 15.54 17.26
CA ARG A 409 0.65 14.95 17.19
C ARG A 409 -0.05 14.94 18.55
N GLN A 410 0.63 14.53 19.63
CA GLN A 410 0.05 14.50 20.98
C GLN A 410 -0.23 15.88 21.60
N PHE A 411 0.19 16.97 20.94
CA PHE A 411 -0.18 18.34 21.29
C PHE A 411 -1.28 18.90 20.38
N GLY A 412 -1.78 18.13 19.40
CA GLY A 412 -2.75 18.58 18.40
C GLY A 412 -2.13 19.42 17.27
N GLY A 413 -0.81 19.32 17.07
CA GLY A 413 -0.08 19.95 15.98
C GLY A 413 -0.03 19.09 14.71
N ALA A 414 0.61 19.62 13.68
CA ALA A 414 0.77 18.97 12.38
C ALA A 414 2.25 18.94 11.98
N TYR A 415 2.65 17.88 11.28
CA TYR A 415 4.02 17.66 10.80
C TYR A 415 4.09 17.79 9.27
N THR A 416 3.52 16.84 8.51
CA THR A 416 3.50 16.91 7.05
C THR A 416 2.13 16.53 6.47
N GLY A 417 1.93 16.83 5.18
CA GLY A 417 0.72 16.45 4.45
C GLY A 417 0.93 16.53 2.94
N ILE A 418 -0.10 16.19 2.17
CA ILE A 418 -0.14 16.32 0.70
C ILE A 418 -1.30 17.24 0.33
N ASP A 419 -1.05 18.19 -0.57
CA ASP A 419 -2.10 18.95 -1.23
C ASP A 419 -2.71 18.11 -2.36
N TYR A 420 -3.76 17.35 -2.05
CA TYR A 420 -4.44 16.48 -3.03
C TYR A 420 -5.06 17.20 -4.24
N THR A 421 -4.99 18.55 -4.34
CA THR A 421 -5.36 19.28 -5.57
C THR A 421 -4.26 19.27 -6.62
N ASN A 422 -3.00 19.05 -6.22
CA ASN A 422 -1.82 19.14 -7.09
C ASN A 422 -0.70 18.13 -6.75
N PHE A 423 -0.89 17.31 -5.71
CA PHE A 423 0.01 16.30 -5.17
C PHE A 423 1.40 16.84 -4.72
N SER A 424 1.47 18.13 -4.36
CA SER A 424 2.65 18.68 -3.69
C SER A 424 2.69 18.34 -2.20
N GLY A 425 3.88 18.12 -1.68
CA GLY A 425 4.12 17.91 -0.25
C GLY A 425 4.08 19.21 0.55
N GLN A 426 3.58 19.14 1.78
CA GLN A 426 3.45 20.27 2.70
C GLN A 426 4.22 20.03 3.99
N TYR A 427 4.90 21.06 4.48
CA TYR A 427 5.57 21.10 5.78
C TYR A 427 4.74 21.99 6.73
N LEU A 428 4.20 21.42 7.80
CA LEU A 428 3.09 21.98 8.60
C LEU A 428 3.47 22.33 10.05
N TRP A 429 4.75 22.20 10.41
CA TRP A 429 5.26 22.48 11.76
C TRP A 429 5.62 23.95 12.01
N ASN A 430 5.97 24.71 10.96
CA ASN A 430 6.37 26.11 11.12
C ASN A 430 5.15 26.99 11.41
N ASP A 431 5.33 28.00 12.27
CA ASP A 431 4.27 28.88 12.81
C ASP A 431 3.08 28.13 13.48
N ASN A 432 3.21 26.82 13.70
CA ASN A 432 2.17 25.99 14.32
C ASN A 432 2.28 26.03 15.84
N VAL A 433 1.39 26.78 16.48
CA VAL A 433 1.40 27.02 17.94
C VAL A 433 1.36 25.74 18.79
N GLN A 434 0.77 24.64 18.29
CA GLN A 434 0.73 23.37 19.01
C GLN A 434 2.06 22.63 18.88
N THR A 435 2.71 22.68 17.71
CA THR A 435 4.08 22.19 17.53
C THR A 435 5.07 22.98 18.38
N THR A 436 4.93 24.31 18.45
CA THR A 436 5.72 25.14 19.39
C THR A 436 5.48 24.74 20.85
N ALA A 437 4.24 24.44 21.25
CA ALA A 437 3.92 23.98 22.60
C ALA A 437 4.52 22.59 22.91
N ALA A 438 4.54 21.67 21.94
CA ALA A 438 5.21 20.38 22.07
C ALA A 438 6.72 20.53 22.28
N MET A 439 7.37 21.40 21.50
CA MET A 439 8.80 21.70 21.63
C MET A 439 9.12 22.38 22.96
N GLN A 440 8.25 23.28 23.43
CA GLN A 440 8.39 23.93 24.73
C GLN A 440 8.26 22.93 25.88
N PHE A 441 7.33 21.98 25.80
CA PHE A 441 7.21 20.89 26.79
C PHE A 441 8.47 20.03 26.86
N LEU A 442 9.02 19.61 25.71
CA LEU A 442 10.25 18.82 25.66
C LEU A 442 11.47 19.60 26.19
N LYS A 443 11.56 20.89 25.88
CA LYS A 443 12.60 21.78 26.40
C LYS A 443 12.51 21.99 27.92
N ASP A 444 11.31 22.17 28.46
CA ASP A 444 11.09 22.42 29.89
C ASP A 444 11.24 21.17 30.78
N ASN A 445 11.42 19.99 30.18
CA ASN A 445 11.60 18.70 30.88
C ASN A 445 12.81 17.92 30.34
N SER A 446 13.82 18.58 29.73
CA SER A 446 14.96 17.91 29.10
C SER A 446 15.94 17.26 30.08
N ASP A 447 15.82 17.56 31.37
CA ASP A 447 16.46 16.88 32.50
C ASP A 447 15.71 15.61 32.97
N VAL A 448 14.49 15.40 32.46
CA VAL A 448 13.67 14.19 32.70
C VAL A 448 13.63 13.29 31.48
N ILE A 449 13.36 13.86 30.30
CA ILE A 449 13.19 13.17 29.02
C ILE A 449 14.23 13.74 28.05
N THR A 450 15.21 12.93 27.64
CA THR A 450 16.28 13.38 26.73
C THR A 450 16.41 12.52 25.46
N LEU A 451 17.45 12.78 24.67
CA LEU A 451 17.75 12.15 23.39
C LEU A 451 19.08 11.38 23.48
N PRO A 452 19.31 10.30 22.71
CA PRO A 452 20.53 9.49 22.80
C PRO A 452 21.83 10.29 22.52
N GLU A 453 21.72 11.37 21.77
CA GLU A 453 22.79 12.34 21.50
C GLU A 453 23.38 12.94 22.78
N TYR A 454 22.62 13.03 23.88
CA TYR A 454 23.11 13.45 25.20
C TYR A 454 24.29 12.60 25.69
N TRP A 455 24.23 11.29 25.45
CA TRP A 455 25.30 10.33 25.77
C TRP A 455 26.28 10.11 24.60
N ASN A 456 26.21 10.94 23.56
CA ASN A 456 26.88 10.75 22.26
C ASN A 456 26.58 9.36 21.66
N GLN A 457 25.34 8.87 21.81
CA GLN A 457 24.88 7.59 21.28
C GLN A 457 23.95 7.79 20.09
N GLN A 458 23.87 6.78 19.22
CA GLN A 458 22.88 6.73 18.13
C GLN A 458 21.50 6.20 18.59
N TYR A 459 21.47 5.45 19.69
CA TYR A 459 20.28 4.76 20.20
C TYR A 459 20.20 4.89 21.72
N ALA A 460 18.99 5.06 22.24
CA ALA A 460 18.70 5.14 23.67
C ALA A 460 18.78 3.76 24.36
N SER A 461 18.87 2.67 23.60
CA SER A 461 19.10 1.33 24.15
C SER A 461 20.44 1.20 24.88
N THR A 462 21.50 1.87 24.41
CA THR A 462 22.82 1.84 25.07
C THR A 462 22.80 2.43 26.49
N PRO A 463 22.34 3.68 26.72
CA PRO A 463 22.24 4.22 28.08
C PRO A 463 21.19 3.46 28.92
N PHE A 464 20.15 2.89 28.30
CA PHE A 464 19.17 2.06 29.02
C PHE A 464 19.78 0.77 29.59
N ILE A 465 20.52 -0.03 28.80
CA ILE A 465 21.19 -1.24 29.32
C ILE A 465 22.33 -0.93 30.31
N ASN A 466 22.93 0.28 30.21
CA ASN A 466 23.89 0.79 31.18
C ASN A 466 23.23 1.31 32.48
N GLN A 467 21.89 1.34 32.57
CA GLN A 467 21.11 1.95 33.66
C GLN A 467 21.41 3.45 33.87
N GLN A 468 21.73 4.15 32.78
CA GLN A 468 21.84 5.60 32.70
C GLN A 468 20.49 6.28 32.38
N THR A 469 19.52 5.50 31.88
CA THR A 469 18.08 5.85 31.83
C THR A 469 17.24 4.64 32.22
N PHE A 470 16.05 4.89 32.77
CA PHE A 470 15.13 3.86 33.29
C PHE A 470 13.87 3.69 32.43
N VAL A 471 13.65 4.59 31.47
CA VAL A 471 12.59 4.51 30.46
C VAL A 471 13.17 4.90 29.10
N THR A 472 12.82 4.15 28.05
CA THR A 472 13.20 4.48 26.67
C THR A 472 12.04 4.23 25.72
N ILE A 473 11.73 5.19 24.85
CA ILE A 473 10.72 5.03 23.80
C ILE A 473 11.44 4.72 22.49
N GLY A 474 11.17 3.55 21.89
CA GLY A 474 11.84 3.11 20.67
C GLY A 474 11.05 2.07 19.89
N SER A 475 11.57 1.66 18.73
CA SER A 475 10.86 0.74 17.82
C SER A 475 10.54 -0.62 18.45
N SER A 476 9.35 -1.15 18.19
CA SER A 476 8.93 -2.52 18.56
C SER A 476 9.91 -3.59 18.03
N ALA A 477 10.45 -3.38 16.83
CA ALA A 477 11.47 -4.25 16.24
C ALA A 477 12.85 -4.10 16.91
N GLY A 478 13.09 -2.97 17.58
CA GLY A 478 14.31 -2.68 18.33
C GLY A 478 14.32 -3.19 19.77
N VAL A 479 13.21 -3.76 20.29
CA VAL A 479 13.08 -4.16 21.71
C VAL A 479 14.21 -5.10 22.17
N ARG A 480 14.73 -5.96 21.28
CA ARG A 480 15.84 -6.89 21.59
C ARG A 480 17.13 -6.17 22.02
N TYR A 481 17.38 -4.94 21.55
CA TYR A 481 18.58 -4.16 21.91
C TYR A 481 18.52 -3.57 23.34
N ASN A 482 17.33 -3.56 23.94
CA ASN A 482 17.09 -3.03 25.29
C ASN A 482 17.13 -4.13 26.36
N VAL A 483 17.33 -5.39 25.97
CA VAL A 483 17.48 -6.51 26.91
C VAL A 483 18.90 -6.46 27.51
N PRO A 484 19.06 -6.30 28.84
CA PRO A 484 20.37 -6.26 29.46
C PRO A 484 21.05 -7.64 29.45
N ALA A 485 22.36 -7.63 29.66
CA ALA A 485 23.14 -8.87 29.77
C ALA A 485 22.69 -9.73 30.97
N THR A 486 22.97 -11.02 30.89
CA THR A 486 22.85 -11.96 32.01
C THR A 486 24.03 -11.79 32.97
N ASP A 487 23.76 -11.71 34.27
CA ASP A 487 24.75 -11.80 35.33
C ASP A 487 25.34 -13.24 35.37
N PRO A 488 26.67 -13.40 35.21
CA PRO A 488 27.31 -14.72 35.16
C PRO A 488 27.38 -15.46 36.51
N THR A 489 26.88 -14.87 37.59
CA THR A 489 26.84 -15.45 38.94
C THR A 489 25.45 -15.91 39.37
N THR A 490 24.38 -15.30 38.84
CA THR A 490 22.97 -15.64 39.15
C THR A 490 22.25 -16.32 37.98
N GLU A 491 22.84 -16.29 36.78
CA GLU A 491 22.23 -16.71 35.51
C GLU A 491 20.92 -15.96 35.17
N GLN A 492 20.65 -14.82 35.81
CA GLN A 492 19.50 -13.94 35.55
C GLN A 492 19.92 -12.67 34.77
N PRO A 493 19.02 -12.01 34.04
CA PRO A 493 19.26 -10.65 33.53
C PRO A 493 19.64 -9.68 34.66
N ILE A 494 20.55 -8.73 34.41
CA ILE A 494 20.96 -7.70 35.39
C ILE A 494 19.75 -6.91 35.92
N PHE A 495 18.74 -6.68 35.07
CA PHE A 495 17.41 -6.22 35.44
C PHE A 495 16.36 -6.80 34.48
N GLN A 496 15.09 -6.82 34.88
CA GLN A 496 13.97 -7.19 34.01
C GLN A 496 13.44 -5.95 33.29
N ILE A 497 13.10 -6.10 32.00
CA ILE A 497 12.39 -5.06 31.24
C ILE A 497 10.88 -5.27 31.32
N GLY A 498 10.14 -4.17 31.35
CA GLY A 498 8.71 -4.10 31.01
C GLY A 498 8.56 -3.39 29.67
N VAL A 499 7.45 -3.63 28.96
CA VAL A 499 7.13 -2.93 27.71
C VAL A 499 5.65 -2.57 27.70
N GLY A 500 5.35 -1.29 27.49
CA GLY A 500 4.00 -0.73 27.45
C GLY A 500 3.79 0.21 26.26
N PRO A 501 2.57 0.77 26.08
CA PRO A 501 2.29 1.75 25.04
C PRO A 501 3.20 3.00 25.09
N VAL A 502 3.28 3.76 24.00
CA VAL A 502 3.87 5.10 24.04
C VAL A 502 3.08 5.96 25.02
N PRO A 503 3.72 6.66 25.98
CA PRO A 503 3.02 7.53 26.91
C PRO A 503 2.32 8.65 26.16
N TYR A 504 1.16 9.08 26.65
CA TYR A 504 0.42 10.21 26.07
C TYR A 504 0.48 11.46 26.94
N ASN A 505 0.13 12.61 26.38
CA ASN A 505 -0.01 13.84 27.16
C ASN A 505 -1.29 13.80 28.01
N SER A 506 -1.19 13.72 29.33
CA SER A 506 -2.36 13.64 30.23
C SER A 506 -3.30 14.86 30.14
N ALA A 507 -2.79 16.02 29.70
CA ALA A 507 -3.59 17.22 29.45
C ALA A 507 -4.42 17.13 28.14
N ARG A 508 -4.16 16.12 27.31
CA ARG A 508 -4.77 15.89 26.00
C ARG A 508 -5.08 14.39 25.80
N PRO A 509 -5.99 13.80 26.61
CA PRO A 509 -6.23 12.35 26.63
C PRO A 509 -6.89 11.80 25.36
N ASP A 510 -7.47 12.66 24.52
CA ASP A 510 -8.08 12.31 23.24
C ASP A 510 -7.06 12.35 22.08
N ASP A 511 -5.97 13.13 22.20
CA ASP A 511 -4.89 13.23 21.21
C ASP A 511 -3.80 12.16 21.44
N LYS A 512 -4.20 10.92 21.76
CA LYS A 512 -3.23 9.82 21.81
C LYS A 512 -2.69 9.57 20.41
N ALA A 513 -1.38 9.41 20.31
CA ALA A 513 -0.72 9.18 19.04
C ALA A 513 0.55 8.34 19.27
N ALA A 514 0.70 7.27 18.50
CA ALA A 514 1.93 6.48 18.39
C ALA A 514 2.25 6.30 16.91
N ILE A 515 3.48 6.61 16.49
CA ILE A 515 3.81 6.61 15.07
C ILE A 515 3.86 5.17 14.52
N GLN A 516 3.18 4.97 13.39
CA GLN A 516 3.33 3.81 12.51
C GLN A 516 4.53 4.08 11.60
N GLN A 517 5.43 3.12 11.51
CA GLN A 517 6.62 3.19 10.67
C GLN A 517 6.88 1.83 10.00
N GLY A 518 7.81 1.83 9.06
CA GLY A 518 8.33 0.60 8.47
C GLY A 518 8.10 0.46 6.97
N THR A 519 8.80 -0.49 6.36
CA THR A 519 8.93 -0.57 4.89
C THR A 519 7.86 -1.46 4.23
N ASN A 520 7.60 -1.13 2.97
CA ASN A 520 6.75 -1.84 2.03
C ASN A 520 7.64 -2.55 0.99
N ILE A 521 7.05 -3.40 0.14
CA ILE A 521 7.71 -3.95 -1.04
C ILE A 521 7.05 -3.37 -2.30
N SER A 522 7.85 -2.74 -3.16
CA SER A 522 7.45 -2.35 -4.53
C SER A 522 7.91 -3.39 -5.54
N LEU A 523 7.11 -3.59 -6.59
CA LEU A 523 7.56 -4.22 -7.84
C LEU A 523 8.08 -3.12 -8.78
N MET A 524 9.14 -3.40 -9.53
CA MET A 524 9.68 -2.48 -10.52
C MET A 524 9.16 -2.79 -11.93
N LYS A 525 9.06 -1.78 -12.78
CA LYS A 525 8.78 -1.92 -14.22
C LYS A 525 10.02 -2.44 -14.97
N THR A 526 10.39 -3.67 -14.68
CA THR A 526 11.53 -4.40 -15.28
C THR A 526 11.13 -5.84 -15.60
N GLY A 527 11.95 -6.54 -16.36
CA GLY A 527 11.69 -7.92 -16.79
C GLY A 527 10.47 -8.08 -17.72
N THR A 528 10.19 -9.34 -18.03
CA THR A 528 9.03 -9.81 -18.79
C THR A 528 7.75 -9.79 -17.94
N PRO A 529 6.57 -9.87 -18.57
CA PRO A 529 5.30 -10.05 -17.84
C PRO A 529 5.27 -11.29 -16.93
N GLN A 530 6.03 -12.35 -17.27
CA GLN A 530 6.13 -13.57 -16.46
C GLN A 530 6.97 -13.35 -15.19
N GLU A 531 8.09 -12.63 -15.29
CA GLU A 531 8.89 -12.21 -14.12
C GLU A 531 8.10 -11.23 -13.22
N GLN A 532 7.27 -10.36 -13.80
CA GLN A 532 6.39 -9.47 -13.05
C GLN A 532 5.26 -10.24 -12.33
N LEU A 533 4.65 -11.24 -12.97
CA LEU A 533 3.68 -12.14 -12.32
C LEU A 533 4.33 -12.97 -11.21
N ALA A 534 5.51 -13.54 -11.44
CA ALA A 534 6.26 -14.27 -10.41
C ALA A 534 6.61 -13.36 -9.22
N SER A 535 6.98 -12.10 -9.48
CA SER A 535 7.23 -11.09 -8.45
C SER A 535 5.97 -10.76 -7.64
N TRP A 536 4.81 -10.68 -8.31
CA TRP A 536 3.53 -10.48 -7.64
C TRP A 536 3.18 -11.66 -6.73
N LEU A 537 3.30 -12.88 -7.24
CA LEU A 537 3.04 -14.11 -6.47
C LEU A 537 4.01 -14.24 -5.27
N PHE A 538 5.26 -13.84 -5.41
CA PHE A 538 6.21 -13.82 -4.28
C PHE A 538 5.89 -12.73 -3.26
N LEU A 539 5.47 -11.54 -3.69
CA LEU A 539 4.99 -10.48 -2.79
C LEU A 539 3.77 -10.97 -1.98
N LYS A 540 2.77 -11.53 -2.66
CA LYS A 540 1.62 -12.18 -2.01
C LYS A 540 2.06 -13.22 -0.97
N TYR A 541 3.02 -14.08 -1.33
CA TYR A 541 3.53 -15.11 -0.43
C TYR A 541 4.22 -14.53 0.81
N LEU A 542 5.05 -13.49 0.67
CA LEU A 542 5.71 -12.81 1.80
C LEU A 542 4.72 -12.22 2.81
N ILE A 543 3.58 -11.68 2.33
CA ILE A 543 2.59 -10.99 3.17
C ILE A 543 1.41 -11.89 3.60
N ASN A 544 1.41 -13.17 3.24
CA ASN A 544 0.34 -14.10 3.62
C ASN A 544 0.31 -14.33 5.15
N THR A 545 -0.81 -14.84 5.64
CA THR A 545 -1.08 -15.03 7.08
C THR A 545 0.02 -15.80 7.81
N GLU A 546 0.58 -16.84 7.19
CA GLU A 546 1.60 -17.70 7.80
C GLU A 546 2.97 -17.03 7.85
N ASN A 547 3.44 -16.47 6.73
CA ASN A 547 4.76 -15.85 6.63
C ASN A 547 4.82 -14.52 7.38
N THR A 548 3.77 -13.70 7.37
CA THR A 548 3.76 -12.46 8.17
C THR A 548 3.69 -12.74 9.67
N THR A 549 3.06 -13.85 10.10
CA THR A 549 3.11 -14.35 11.49
C THR A 549 4.52 -14.78 11.88
N ASP A 550 5.15 -15.64 11.07
CA ASP A 550 6.52 -16.14 11.30
C ASP A 550 7.56 -15.01 11.30
N TRP A 551 7.44 -14.06 10.37
CA TRP A 551 8.29 -12.88 10.28
C TRP A 551 8.18 -12.03 11.56
N ALA A 552 6.96 -11.71 11.99
CA ALA A 552 6.72 -10.90 13.19
C ALA A 552 7.30 -11.56 14.45
N MET A 553 7.00 -12.85 14.67
CA MET A 553 7.45 -13.61 15.84
C MET A 553 8.99 -13.71 15.96
N ASN A 554 9.70 -13.74 14.84
CA ASN A 554 11.16 -13.82 14.84
C ASN A 554 11.83 -12.43 14.89
N THR A 555 11.26 -11.42 14.23
CA THR A 555 11.93 -10.13 13.99
C THR A 555 11.49 -8.96 14.89
N GLY A 556 10.26 -8.97 15.43
CA GLY A 556 9.69 -7.84 16.18
C GLY A 556 9.10 -6.71 15.34
N TYR A 557 9.11 -6.86 14.03
CA TYR A 557 8.09 -6.21 13.20
C TYR A 557 6.71 -6.82 13.51
N LEU A 558 5.67 -6.11 13.09
CA LEU A 558 4.27 -6.44 13.33
C LEU A 558 3.70 -7.20 12.12
N PRO A 559 2.76 -8.14 12.32
CA PRO A 559 2.04 -8.78 11.22
C PRO A 559 1.29 -7.73 10.39
N VAL A 560 1.23 -7.89 9.06
CA VAL A 560 0.53 -6.93 8.19
C VAL A 560 -0.93 -7.30 7.92
N ARG A 561 -1.35 -8.49 8.36
CA ARG A 561 -2.70 -9.05 8.20
C ARG A 561 -3.43 -9.23 9.53
N THR A 562 -4.74 -9.03 9.52
CA THR A 562 -5.63 -9.20 10.68
C THR A 562 -5.73 -10.68 11.08
N SER A 563 -5.84 -11.56 10.09
CA SER A 563 -5.80 -13.02 10.22
C SER A 563 -4.54 -13.52 10.93
N ALA A 564 -3.40 -12.87 10.72
CA ALA A 564 -2.13 -13.20 11.38
C ALA A 564 -2.16 -12.84 12.87
N TYR A 565 -2.64 -11.65 13.23
CA TYR A 565 -2.88 -11.27 14.63
C TYR A 565 -3.87 -12.20 15.34
N GLN A 566 -4.92 -12.66 14.65
CA GLN A 566 -5.94 -13.56 15.19
C GLN A 566 -5.50 -15.04 15.20
N SER A 567 -4.39 -15.39 14.54
CA SER A 567 -3.95 -16.78 14.41
C SER A 567 -3.62 -17.41 15.77
N THR A 568 -3.94 -18.70 15.93
CA THR A 568 -3.63 -19.43 17.17
C THR A 568 -2.14 -19.44 17.49
N ILE A 569 -1.28 -19.41 16.47
CA ILE A 569 0.18 -19.38 16.62
C ILE A 569 0.62 -18.03 17.19
N TYR A 570 0.18 -16.91 16.60
CA TYR A 570 0.53 -15.58 17.09
C TYR A 570 -0.07 -15.31 18.48
N GLN A 571 -1.32 -15.70 18.73
CA GLN A 571 -1.96 -15.62 20.05
C GLN A 571 -1.24 -16.45 21.10
N THR A 572 -0.71 -17.63 20.75
CA THR A 572 0.14 -18.42 21.66
C THR A 572 1.47 -17.70 21.94
N PHE A 573 2.08 -17.09 20.93
CA PHE A 573 3.29 -16.27 21.10
C PHE A 573 3.05 -15.04 21.99
N LEU A 574 1.91 -14.34 21.85
CA LEU A 574 1.57 -13.17 22.67
C LEU A 574 1.28 -13.50 24.14
N ASN A 575 0.68 -14.67 24.41
CA ASN A 575 0.22 -15.06 25.75
C ASN A 575 1.13 -16.07 26.46
N SER A 576 2.04 -16.73 25.74
CA SER A 576 2.94 -17.77 26.27
C SER A 576 4.25 -17.87 25.47
N PRO A 577 5.03 -16.79 25.34
CA PRO A 577 6.31 -16.79 24.62
C PRO A 577 7.36 -17.66 25.30
N THR A 578 8.30 -18.19 24.50
CA THR A 578 9.58 -18.69 25.05
C THR A 578 10.45 -17.53 25.54
N ALA A 579 11.45 -17.78 26.38
CA ALA A 579 12.35 -16.74 26.89
C ALA A 579 12.99 -15.87 25.79
N ASN A 580 13.36 -16.47 24.64
CA ASN A 580 13.95 -15.77 23.50
C ASN A 580 12.93 -14.95 22.67
N GLN A 581 11.63 -15.18 22.89
CA GLN A 581 10.51 -14.47 22.28
C GLN A 581 9.92 -13.41 23.21
N LEU A 582 10.07 -13.55 24.54
CA LEU A 582 9.42 -12.70 25.54
C LEU A 582 9.59 -11.17 25.29
N PRO A 583 10.79 -10.62 24.99
CA PRO A 583 10.93 -9.20 24.66
C PRO A 583 10.08 -8.77 23.47
N VAL A 584 10.05 -9.61 22.43
CA VAL A 584 9.30 -9.37 21.19
C VAL A 584 7.79 -9.44 21.46
N SER A 585 7.35 -10.45 22.21
CA SER A 585 5.97 -10.63 22.64
C SER A 585 5.45 -9.45 23.46
N MET A 586 6.27 -8.91 24.38
CA MET A 586 5.88 -7.73 25.17
C MET A 586 5.72 -6.49 24.26
N ALA A 587 6.66 -6.25 23.34
CA ALA A 587 6.54 -5.17 22.36
C ALA A 587 5.35 -5.32 21.40
N SER A 588 5.03 -6.55 20.97
CA SER A 588 3.83 -6.82 20.16
C SER A 588 2.53 -6.61 20.93
N ASN A 589 2.47 -6.96 22.22
CA ASN A 589 1.30 -6.68 23.07
C ASN A 589 1.12 -5.17 23.32
N ALA A 590 2.21 -4.43 23.56
CA ALA A 590 2.19 -2.97 23.68
C ALA A 590 1.70 -2.31 22.37
N ALA A 591 2.25 -2.72 21.23
CA ALA A 591 1.83 -2.28 19.90
C ALA A 591 0.34 -2.58 19.63
N TYR A 592 -0.13 -3.78 19.97
CA TYR A 592 -1.54 -4.15 19.82
C TYR A 592 -2.46 -3.28 20.69
N THR A 593 -2.05 -2.99 21.92
CA THR A 593 -2.80 -2.16 22.88
C THR A 593 -2.99 -0.72 22.37
N GLN A 594 -2.03 -0.17 21.64
CA GLN A 594 -2.09 1.18 21.06
C GLN A 594 -2.57 1.24 19.60
N SER A 595 -2.94 0.10 18.99
CA SER A 595 -3.33 0.01 17.57
C SER A 595 -4.41 1.01 17.17
N GLY A 596 -5.42 1.24 18.02
CA GLY A 596 -6.50 2.20 17.80
C GLY A 596 -6.10 3.68 17.80
N TYR A 597 -4.84 4.01 18.04
CA TYR A 597 -4.27 5.37 17.89
C TYR A 597 -2.87 5.37 17.24
N MET A 598 -2.58 4.36 16.42
CA MET A 598 -1.47 4.44 15.47
C MET A 598 -1.79 5.43 14.35
N PHE A 599 -0.79 6.19 13.89
CA PHE A 599 -0.92 7.11 12.76
C PHE A 599 0.30 7.05 11.83
N TYR A 600 0.11 7.35 10.56
CA TYR A 600 1.20 7.73 9.66
C TYR A 600 0.95 9.14 9.12
N ASP A 601 2.03 9.85 8.74
CA ASP A 601 1.94 11.10 7.98
C ASP A 601 2.11 10.80 6.49
N PRO A 602 1.31 11.40 5.57
CA PRO A 602 1.47 11.19 4.14
C PRO A 602 2.85 11.56 3.61
N ALA A 603 3.37 10.73 2.70
CA ALA A 603 4.77 10.70 2.29
C ALA A 603 4.96 11.15 0.83
N PHE A 604 6.00 11.95 0.62
CA PHE A 604 6.33 12.58 -0.65
C PHE A 604 7.84 12.80 -0.80
N ILE A 605 8.27 13.26 -1.97
CA ILE A 605 9.68 13.57 -2.26
C ILE A 605 10.14 14.74 -1.38
N GLY A 606 10.80 14.42 -0.27
CA GLY A 606 11.19 15.37 0.76
C GLY A 606 10.87 14.93 2.20
N SER A 607 10.03 13.91 2.42
CA SER A 607 9.63 13.50 3.78
C SER A 607 10.80 12.98 4.63
N SER A 608 11.74 12.19 4.08
CA SER A 608 13.00 11.84 4.78
C SER A 608 13.82 13.08 5.14
N ARG A 609 13.96 14.06 4.23
CA ARG A 609 14.67 15.33 4.51
C ARG A 609 13.99 16.10 5.64
N ALA A 610 12.67 16.24 5.60
CA ALA A 610 11.90 16.86 6.68
C ALA A 610 12.13 16.16 8.03
N ARG A 611 12.11 14.81 8.05
CA ARG A 611 12.31 14.02 9.27
C ARG A 611 13.70 14.23 9.88
N VAL A 612 14.74 14.33 9.05
CA VAL A 612 16.10 14.69 9.48
C VAL A 612 16.14 16.11 10.04
N GLN A 613 15.57 17.08 9.32
CA GLN A 613 15.63 18.48 9.71
C GLN A 613 14.88 18.78 11.02
N VAL A 614 13.69 18.20 11.24
CA VAL A 614 12.98 18.35 12.53
C VAL A 614 13.66 17.60 13.68
N GLY A 615 14.41 16.53 13.39
CA GLY A 615 15.27 15.86 14.37
C GLY A 615 16.42 16.74 14.84
N LEU A 616 17.14 17.38 13.89
CA LEU A 616 18.19 18.36 14.19
C LEU A 616 17.66 19.59 14.94
N ALA A 617 16.45 20.05 14.60
CA ALA A 617 15.79 21.12 15.35
C ALA A 617 15.50 20.70 16.79
N LEU A 618 15.02 19.47 17.02
CA LEU A 618 14.76 18.98 18.38
C LEU A 618 16.05 18.83 19.20
N GLU A 619 17.12 18.31 18.59
CA GLU A 619 18.45 18.24 19.21
C GLU A 619 18.93 19.64 19.66
N ARG A 620 18.85 20.63 18.76
CA ARG A 620 19.16 22.04 19.06
C ARG A 620 18.28 22.63 20.18
N ILE A 621 17.00 22.26 20.22
CA ILE A 621 16.03 22.74 21.22
C ILE A 621 16.30 22.16 22.62
N MET A 622 16.67 20.88 22.72
CA MET A 622 16.82 20.17 23.99
C MET A 622 18.26 20.21 24.53
N LEU A 623 19.26 20.16 23.65
CA LEU A 623 20.69 20.01 23.99
C LEU A 623 21.55 21.22 23.57
N GLY A 624 21.02 22.10 22.71
CA GLY A 624 21.72 23.25 22.13
C GLY A 624 21.41 24.59 22.80
N ASP A 625 21.00 25.58 22.01
CA ASP A 625 20.68 26.94 22.50
C ASP A 625 19.22 27.09 22.96
N GLY A 626 18.35 26.13 22.65
CA GLY A 626 16.95 26.16 23.03
C GLY A 626 16.10 27.20 22.27
N ASP A 627 16.57 27.77 21.16
CA ASP A 627 15.76 28.70 20.36
C ASP A 627 14.80 27.93 19.44
N ILE A 628 13.61 27.64 19.98
CA ILE A 628 12.54 26.92 19.28
C ILE A 628 12.11 27.65 17.99
N ALA A 629 12.08 28.98 18.00
CA ALA A 629 11.64 29.74 16.84
C ALA A 629 12.67 29.69 15.71
N ALA A 630 13.95 29.84 16.04
CA ALA A 630 15.04 29.70 15.07
C ALA A 630 15.15 28.26 14.54
N ALA A 631 15.09 27.25 15.41
CA ALA A 631 15.24 25.85 15.04
C ALA A 631 14.11 25.33 14.13
N LEU A 632 12.84 25.68 14.42
CA LEU A 632 11.70 25.30 13.57
C LEU A 632 11.78 25.94 12.18
N LEU A 633 12.19 27.21 12.11
CA LEU A 633 12.33 27.98 10.87
C LEU A 633 13.52 27.51 10.03
N GLU A 634 14.64 27.16 10.66
CA GLU A 634 15.82 26.56 10.04
C GLU A 634 15.44 25.22 9.40
N ALA A 635 14.83 24.31 10.17
CA ALA A 635 14.36 23.02 9.66
C ALA A 635 13.33 23.17 8.52
N TYR A 636 12.39 24.13 8.63
CA TYR A 636 11.44 24.44 7.56
C TYR A 636 12.14 24.94 6.29
N THR A 637 13.16 25.79 6.43
CA THR A 637 13.92 26.33 5.30
C THR A 637 14.69 25.22 4.59
N GLU A 638 15.48 24.43 5.32
CA GLU A 638 16.25 23.31 4.77
C GLU A 638 15.37 22.20 4.18
N ALA A 639 14.19 21.93 4.78
CA ALA A 639 13.20 21.03 4.20
C ALA A 639 12.70 21.53 2.82
N ASN A 640 12.57 22.84 2.61
CA ASN A 640 12.16 23.44 1.34
C ASN A 640 13.28 23.53 0.29
N LEU A 641 14.56 23.68 0.68
CA LEU A 641 15.64 23.97 -0.29
C LEU A 641 15.82 22.93 -1.40
N GLY A 642 15.65 21.64 -1.10
CA GLY A 642 15.80 20.55 -2.08
C GLY A 642 14.50 20.25 -2.85
N GLY A 643 13.85 21.27 -3.38
CA GLY A 643 12.55 21.21 -4.08
C GLY A 643 12.56 21.81 -5.49
N SER A 644 13.70 21.74 -6.20
CA SER A 644 13.94 22.35 -7.52
C SER A 644 14.55 21.37 -8.51
#